data_AF-A0AAX0AUM9-F1
#
_entry.id   AF-A0AAX0AUM9-F1
#
_cell.length_a   1.000
_cell.length_b   1.000
_cell.length_c   1.000
_cell.angle_alpha   90.00
_cell.angle_beta   90.00
_cell.angle_gamma   90.00
#
_symmetry.space_group_name_H-M   'P 1'
#
loop_
_entity.id
_entity.type
_entity.pdbx_description
1 polymer ?
#
loop_
_entity_poly.entity_id
_entity_poly.type
_entity_poly.pdbx_seq_one_letter_code
_entity_poly.pdbx_strand_id
1 'polypeptide(L)'
;MAENFYTMLTKLGRKKLSASVVSGSKVNFKTLKVGDGNGSYYEPSEDQTSIVKEVWSGNISAISVDESNANWIVVETVIPAADGGFFIREAGIFDDAGDMIAITKLSETYKPTILEGSTKDLVIKIVLEVNNASSIDLKIDPNVIVATKGDIQILQSKFQEVSAKLSDISNQISNSTISTTDLNYGMNSVIKSASKISVSPKFTIQGKTLINLLGKDGNCEDISKWTGNSGTLVLDSTNKVFGSNSIKLTTTTTSNSYIRKNVNVPIDNTKYYCLSAYIKTTSTSNPVYIRSVLASVKYSNSVISSTFTRALIKLSPTDLTGSTSVGIDVIMLNSIIGDTFNVDGIMLEEITASQYADSSFVPSPYVDSYACLQNPYIEVKHDNLIRNGNGEEGTAWWTAGWYDGDTHTNGTLTLDNYGFRLNDTNTNSGFFQKVSVKPNTDYYLSFETTDTTYGSLAVYGMDKNNIDNLSSDSRSFNSGNNNYIYIMIYNGGSISTVGYRNIMLMEGTTAPLTYKSCRIERVVLETKLTSDDSIVYDNGEVTGSIWWKHKTLFGKDYDWQYFNDGTGGKCIIVPRSSLLGLQIRNSSDVFAKHDGTILSAKTNFTLDAYDAGDYFYYNPKDSDTGWSESINPNSDEVKAFMNGWKALAYNGATNRYTGWVSIIDNSYPLGATTTTTTSTGTATTSIVVSDSSKFSVSDYIMIQNGILWNWGYVTAIPDSTHITIQVAISYVSGATVVRCDNGTTNTFLLNWCKNNVAPGYEGYQLHYKLQNPEPTTNINCHVHDDIPKFDVGDNYLCLDSGIVLGEVANPSLGNNNSYYLNDTLFNSPLKYKVESINNVYRNLSLDSKYNRSGYDTGRGYGREFIAWPTANFDSSATYTVDYKILATQAPQIGTISCSYGQDIASSINDIKEEINSKQAHDSILDSIVDLSLYETNSLLVVWNCFKYDNNNVYINTFIPFISIKKVNPSITIKSYQIVSGSVDYTSKFTLNNITVSKSGFFVNFKTQDSTVISLIANGFYSNNKFTYIADCIGRV
;
A
#
# COMPACT_ATOMS: atom_id res chain seq x y z
N MET A 1 77.56 -33.88 7.14
CA MET A 1 78.20 -32.72 7.80
C MET A 1 77.69 -32.74 9.22
N ALA A 2 78.55 -32.75 10.24
CA ALA A 2 78.09 -32.79 11.63
C ALA A 2 77.20 -31.57 11.89
N GLU A 3 75.93 -31.80 12.26
CA GLU A 3 75.03 -30.72 12.62
C GLU A 3 75.56 -30.03 13.87
N ASN A 4 76.06 -28.81 13.74
CA ASN A 4 76.64 -28.09 14.87
C ASN A 4 75.60 -27.76 15.95
N PHE A 5 74.31 -27.69 15.58
CA PHE A 5 73.16 -27.33 16.43
C PHE A 5 71.93 -28.14 16.01
N TYR A 6 71.25 -28.76 16.95
CA TYR A 6 70.15 -29.70 16.68
C TYR A 6 69.22 -29.85 17.90
N THR A 7 68.01 -30.36 17.67
CA THR A 7 67.05 -30.73 18.72
C THR A 7 66.93 -32.24 18.77
N MET A 8 66.87 -32.82 19.97
CA MET A 8 66.66 -34.24 20.17
C MET A 8 65.63 -34.52 21.27
N LEU A 9 64.86 -35.60 21.10
CA LEU A 9 63.93 -36.07 22.13
C LEU A 9 64.67 -36.84 23.21
N THR A 10 64.32 -36.60 24.48
CA THR A 10 64.80 -37.41 25.59
C THR A 10 64.14 -38.79 25.55
N LYS A 11 64.73 -39.80 26.20
CA LYS A 11 64.10 -41.13 26.35
C LYS A 11 62.74 -41.02 27.03
N LEU A 12 62.60 -40.10 27.99
CA LEU A 12 61.36 -39.81 28.68
C LEU A 12 60.32 -39.17 27.74
N GLY A 13 60.73 -38.18 26.95
CA GLY A 13 59.90 -37.53 25.93
C GLY A 13 59.39 -38.50 24.89
N ARG A 14 60.26 -39.37 24.34
CA ARG A 14 59.84 -40.44 23.43
C ARG A 14 58.86 -41.41 24.08
N LYS A 15 59.12 -41.83 25.32
CA LYS A 15 58.21 -42.72 26.06
C LYS A 15 56.82 -42.09 26.23
N LYS A 16 56.75 -40.80 26.58
CA LYS A 16 55.47 -40.08 26.72
C LYS A 16 54.76 -39.89 25.39
N LEU A 17 55.47 -39.51 24.34
CA LEU A 17 54.90 -39.36 22.99
C LEU A 17 54.41 -40.71 22.42
N SER A 18 55.13 -41.81 22.65
CA SER A 18 54.67 -43.16 22.28
C SER A 18 53.47 -43.63 23.11
N ALA A 19 53.45 -43.36 24.42
CA ALA A 19 52.33 -43.69 25.29
C ALA A 19 51.06 -42.87 24.94
N SER A 20 51.23 -41.63 24.48
CA SER A 20 50.15 -40.77 23.99
C SER A 20 49.42 -41.40 22.80
N VAL A 21 50.15 -41.99 21.84
CA VAL A 21 49.56 -42.69 20.69
C VAL A 21 48.69 -43.87 21.11
N VAL A 22 49.08 -44.60 22.17
CA VAL A 22 48.35 -45.79 22.66
C VAL A 22 47.17 -45.40 23.55
N SER A 23 47.33 -44.37 24.40
CA SER A 23 46.33 -43.96 25.40
C SER A 23 45.31 -42.94 24.88
N GLY A 24 45.57 -42.30 23.74
CA GLY A 24 44.77 -41.18 23.21
C GLY A 24 44.92 -39.86 23.99
N SER A 25 45.69 -39.84 25.08
CA SER A 25 45.94 -38.64 25.89
C SER A 25 47.13 -37.87 25.33
N LYS A 26 46.95 -36.60 24.94
CA LYS A 26 47.99 -35.77 24.33
C LYS A 26 49.03 -35.29 25.35
N VAL A 27 50.27 -35.13 24.92
CA VAL A 27 51.34 -34.50 25.72
C VAL A 27 51.25 -32.98 25.54
N ASN A 28 51.04 -32.25 26.64
CA ASN A 28 50.99 -30.79 26.63
C ASN A 28 52.38 -30.21 26.93
N PHE A 29 52.91 -29.35 26.06
CA PHE A 29 54.16 -28.64 26.34
C PHE A 29 53.85 -27.34 27.06
N LYS A 30 54.49 -27.12 28.21
CA LYS A 30 54.15 -26.00 29.11
C LYS A 30 55.23 -24.95 29.16
N THR A 31 56.47 -25.36 29.42
CA THR A 31 57.58 -24.43 29.70
C THR A 31 58.77 -24.72 28.83
N LEU A 32 59.46 -23.64 28.42
CA LEU A 32 60.74 -23.69 27.74
C LEU A 32 61.79 -23.08 28.67
N LYS A 33 62.87 -23.82 28.89
CA LYS A 33 63.99 -23.39 29.73
C LYS A 33 65.21 -23.20 28.85
N VAL A 34 65.98 -22.13 29.05
CA VAL A 34 67.24 -21.89 28.36
C VAL A 34 68.40 -21.89 29.34
N GLY A 35 69.56 -22.34 28.86
CA GLY A 35 70.76 -22.48 29.67
C GLY A 35 72.03 -21.98 28.99
N ASP A 36 73.05 -21.70 29.80
CA ASP A 36 74.36 -21.26 29.35
C ASP A 36 75.37 -22.41 29.18
N GLY A 37 74.97 -23.67 29.41
CA GLY A 37 75.83 -24.85 29.30
C GLY A 37 76.97 -24.87 30.33
N ASN A 38 76.83 -24.14 31.45
CA ASN A 38 77.88 -23.90 32.42
C ASN A 38 79.12 -23.20 31.82
N GLY A 39 78.90 -22.34 30.83
CA GLY A 39 79.93 -21.53 30.17
C GLY A 39 80.63 -22.19 28.98
N SER A 40 80.27 -23.43 28.62
CA SER A 40 80.86 -24.16 27.49
C SER A 40 79.80 -25.00 26.75
N TYR A 41 80.07 -25.35 25.48
CA TYR A 41 79.25 -26.35 24.80
C TYR A 41 79.45 -27.73 25.41
N TYR A 42 78.38 -28.51 25.40
CA TYR A 42 78.39 -29.94 25.71
C TYR A 42 77.59 -30.67 24.63
N GLU A 43 77.71 -32.00 24.59
CA GLU A 43 76.85 -32.82 23.73
C GLU A 43 75.61 -33.26 24.52
N PRO A 44 74.40 -32.83 24.10
CA PRO A 44 73.17 -33.29 24.71
C PRO A 44 73.01 -34.82 24.67
N SER A 45 72.45 -35.37 25.75
CA SER A 45 72.19 -36.81 25.88
C SER A 45 70.70 -37.08 26.00
N GLU A 46 70.24 -38.17 25.39
CA GLU A 46 68.84 -38.63 25.48
C GLU A 46 68.42 -38.97 26.92
N ASP A 47 69.39 -39.22 27.81
CA ASP A 47 69.16 -39.55 29.22
C ASP A 47 69.00 -38.30 30.11
N GLN A 48 69.16 -37.09 29.57
CA GLN A 48 68.98 -35.88 30.37
C GLN A 48 67.53 -35.70 30.82
N THR A 49 67.38 -35.28 32.07
CA THR A 49 66.09 -34.90 32.67
C THR A 49 66.00 -33.39 32.96
N SER A 50 67.11 -32.67 32.78
CA SER A 50 67.21 -31.21 32.93
C SER A 50 68.34 -30.66 32.05
N ILE A 51 68.29 -29.35 31.80
CA ILE A 51 69.37 -28.59 31.16
C ILE A 51 70.55 -28.40 32.13
N VAL A 52 71.77 -28.26 31.60
CA VAL A 52 73.01 -28.25 32.41
C VAL A 52 73.06 -27.07 33.38
N LYS A 53 72.69 -25.86 32.91
CA LYS A 53 72.56 -24.69 33.78
C LYS A 53 71.49 -23.74 33.27
N GLU A 54 70.32 -23.80 33.91
CA GLU A 54 69.22 -22.90 33.66
C GLU A 54 69.60 -21.45 33.98
N VAL A 55 69.45 -20.57 32.99
CA VAL A 55 69.61 -19.12 33.15
C VAL A 55 68.28 -18.38 32.98
N TRP A 56 67.28 -19.01 32.35
CA TRP A 56 65.93 -18.48 32.24
C TRP A 56 64.90 -19.58 31.95
N SER A 57 63.66 -19.39 32.42
CA SER A 57 62.52 -20.26 32.15
C SER A 57 61.26 -19.43 31.94
N GLY A 58 60.42 -19.83 30.98
CA GLY A 58 59.13 -19.21 30.74
C GLY A 58 58.12 -20.17 30.11
N ASN A 59 56.86 -19.72 30.03
CA ASN A 59 55.82 -20.45 29.33
C ASN A 59 56.07 -20.43 27.81
N ILE A 60 55.58 -21.45 27.12
CA ILE A 60 55.60 -21.50 25.67
C ILE A 60 54.54 -20.52 25.13
N SER A 61 54.93 -19.64 24.20
CA SER A 61 54.06 -18.60 23.64
C SER A 61 53.32 -19.04 22.38
N ALA A 62 53.89 -19.97 21.60
CA ALA A 62 53.24 -20.56 20.43
C ALA A 62 53.71 -22.00 20.20
N ILE A 63 52.77 -22.86 19.77
CA ILE A 63 53.03 -24.22 19.31
C ILE A 63 52.26 -24.43 18.01
N SER A 64 52.95 -24.82 16.94
CA SER A 64 52.31 -25.12 15.65
C SER A 64 52.99 -26.29 14.94
N VAL A 65 52.31 -26.87 13.95
CA VAL A 65 52.92 -27.81 13.00
C VAL A 65 53.57 -27.00 11.88
N ASP A 66 54.77 -27.37 11.43
CA ASP A 66 55.45 -26.70 10.32
C ASP A 66 54.70 -26.92 8.99
N GLU A 67 54.53 -25.86 8.20
CA GLU A 67 53.78 -25.92 6.93
C GLU A 67 54.44 -26.81 5.88
N SER A 68 55.77 -26.99 5.95
CA SER A 68 56.53 -27.79 4.99
C SER A 68 56.73 -29.25 5.45
N ASN A 69 56.48 -29.57 6.72
CA ASN A 69 56.63 -30.93 7.25
C ASN A 69 55.65 -31.21 8.41
N ALA A 70 54.68 -32.10 8.16
CA ALA A 70 53.66 -32.50 9.13
C ALA A 70 54.21 -33.19 10.39
N ASN A 71 55.47 -33.65 10.39
CA ASN A 71 56.14 -34.28 11.52
C ASN A 71 57.00 -33.29 12.32
N TRP A 72 57.08 -32.03 11.93
CA TRP A 72 57.82 -31.00 12.65
C TRP A 72 56.88 -30.13 13.47
N ILE A 73 57.18 -30.03 14.76
CA ILE A 73 56.49 -29.13 15.68
C ILE A 73 57.42 -27.96 15.96
N VAL A 74 56.88 -26.77 15.78
CA VAL A 74 57.54 -25.51 16.05
C VAL A 74 57.07 -25.03 17.43
N VAL A 75 58.01 -24.86 18.35
CA VAL A 75 57.78 -24.35 19.70
C VAL A 75 58.51 -23.04 19.85
N GLU A 76 57.78 -21.98 20.20
CA GLU A 76 58.34 -20.65 20.38
C GLU A 76 58.11 -20.15 21.81
N THR A 77 59.12 -19.47 22.36
CA THR A 77 58.98 -18.65 23.55
C THR A 77 59.68 -17.31 23.34
N VAL A 78 59.25 -16.30 24.09
CA VAL A 78 59.83 -14.96 24.07
C VAL A 78 60.52 -14.72 25.41
N ILE A 79 61.83 -14.52 25.38
CA ILE A 79 62.60 -14.02 26.53
C ILE A 79 62.44 -12.50 26.56
N PRO A 80 61.77 -11.95 27.58
CA PRO A 80 61.50 -10.51 27.66
C PRO A 80 62.79 -9.69 27.71
N ALA A 81 62.74 -8.43 27.27
CA ALA A 81 63.86 -7.50 27.32
C ALA A 81 64.43 -7.31 28.74
N ALA A 82 63.61 -7.47 29.79
CA ALA A 82 64.01 -7.36 31.19
C ALA A 82 64.92 -8.50 31.66
N ASP A 83 64.81 -9.68 31.04
CA ASP A 83 65.59 -10.86 31.38
C ASP A 83 66.79 -10.96 30.44
N GLY A 84 68.01 -10.89 30.99
CA GLY A 84 69.24 -10.91 30.22
C GLY A 84 70.50 -10.95 31.10
N GLY A 85 71.66 -10.74 30.49
CA GLY A 85 72.97 -10.83 31.15
C GLY A 85 73.58 -12.23 31.12
N PHE A 86 73.07 -13.10 30.24
CA PHE A 86 73.51 -14.48 30.11
C PHE A 86 73.68 -14.88 28.65
N PHE A 87 74.53 -15.89 28.42
CA PHE A 87 74.65 -16.57 27.13
C PHE A 87 73.67 -17.73 27.06
N ILE A 88 73.12 -17.97 25.89
CA ILE A 88 72.23 -19.10 25.61
C ILE A 88 72.96 -20.08 24.71
N ARG A 89 73.08 -21.34 25.15
CA ARG A 89 73.73 -22.44 24.41
C ARG A 89 72.88 -23.72 24.38
N GLU A 90 71.89 -23.82 25.25
CA GLU A 90 70.98 -24.96 25.34
C GLU A 90 69.55 -24.48 25.60
N ALA A 91 68.56 -25.28 25.17
CA ALA A 91 67.18 -25.09 25.55
C ALA A 91 66.46 -26.44 25.74
N GLY A 92 65.60 -26.53 26.74
CA GLY A 92 64.78 -27.72 27.02
C GLY A 92 63.29 -27.40 26.99
N ILE A 93 62.49 -28.32 26.44
CA ILE A 93 61.03 -28.25 26.41
C ILE A 93 60.48 -29.19 27.49
N PHE A 94 59.58 -28.69 28.35
CA PHE A 94 59.04 -29.40 29.50
C PHE A 94 57.51 -29.45 29.45
N ASP A 95 56.94 -30.56 29.90
CA ASP A 95 55.50 -30.75 29.98
C ASP A 95 54.88 -30.30 31.33
N ASP A 96 53.57 -30.50 31.49
CA ASP A 96 52.83 -30.14 32.70
C ASP A 96 53.30 -30.86 33.98
N ALA A 97 53.92 -32.03 33.84
CA ALA A 97 54.46 -32.79 34.96
C ALA A 97 55.90 -32.35 35.33
N GLY A 98 56.47 -31.40 34.58
CA GLY A 98 57.86 -30.95 34.74
C GLY A 98 58.87 -31.92 34.12
N ASP A 99 58.43 -32.85 33.27
CA ASP A 99 59.32 -33.80 32.60
C ASP A 99 59.89 -33.19 31.31
N MET A 100 61.21 -33.30 31.12
CA MET A 100 61.88 -32.77 29.93
C MET A 100 61.60 -33.67 28.72
N ILE A 101 60.93 -33.11 27.71
CA ILE A 101 60.54 -33.81 26.48
C ILE A 101 61.65 -33.77 25.43
N ALA A 102 62.28 -32.61 25.26
CA ALA A 102 63.30 -32.39 24.25
C ALA A 102 64.41 -31.50 24.80
N ILE A 103 65.61 -31.69 24.26
CA ILE A 103 66.80 -30.87 24.52
C ILE A 103 67.37 -30.39 23.18
N THR A 104 67.73 -29.11 23.13
CA THR A 104 68.23 -28.44 21.92
C THR A 104 69.59 -27.84 22.21
N LYS A 105 70.56 -28.14 21.35
CA LYS A 105 71.86 -27.48 21.28
C LYS A 105 71.69 -26.22 20.43
N LEU A 106 71.81 -25.05 21.04
CA LEU A 106 71.62 -23.75 20.38
C LEU A 106 72.95 -23.06 20.10
N SER A 107 73.01 -22.26 19.04
CA SER A 107 74.15 -21.38 18.79
C SER A 107 74.26 -20.32 19.89
N GLU A 108 75.48 -20.14 20.40
CA GLU A 108 75.80 -19.17 21.45
C GLU A 108 75.26 -17.80 21.10
N THR A 109 74.26 -17.38 21.87
CA THR A 109 73.58 -16.11 21.69
C THR A 109 73.63 -15.35 23.00
N TYR A 110 74.24 -14.17 22.99
CA TYR A 110 74.23 -13.30 24.15
C TYR A 110 72.91 -12.51 24.22
N LYS A 111 72.20 -12.63 25.33
CA LYS A 111 71.02 -11.80 25.63
C LYS A 111 71.47 -10.65 26.54
N PRO A 112 71.64 -9.43 26.03
CA PRO A 112 72.08 -8.31 26.86
C PRO A 112 71.01 -7.90 27.87
N THR A 113 71.46 -7.27 28.95
CA THR A 113 70.58 -6.56 29.91
C THR A 113 70.27 -5.15 29.42
N ILE A 114 69.20 -4.58 29.95
CA ILE A 114 68.83 -3.17 29.70
C ILE A 114 69.97 -2.21 30.08
N LEU A 115 70.77 -2.54 31.11
CA LEU A 115 71.90 -1.73 31.60
C LEU A 115 73.09 -1.67 30.63
N GLU A 116 73.17 -2.59 29.67
CA GLU A 116 74.22 -2.65 28.65
C GLU A 116 73.90 -1.80 27.41
N GLY A 117 72.80 -1.03 27.45
CA GLY A 117 72.43 -0.10 26.38
C GLY A 117 71.76 -0.75 25.16
N SER A 118 71.37 -2.03 25.25
CA SER A 118 70.67 -2.77 24.20
C SER A 118 69.42 -3.45 24.76
N THR A 119 68.24 -3.06 24.27
CA THR A 119 66.95 -3.64 24.70
C THR A 119 66.30 -4.39 23.54
N LYS A 120 66.24 -5.72 23.62
CA LYS A 120 65.60 -6.56 22.60
C LYS A 120 64.92 -7.77 23.27
N ASP A 121 63.68 -8.03 22.89
CA ASP A 121 63.01 -9.31 23.16
C ASP A 121 63.64 -10.38 22.27
N LEU A 122 63.99 -11.53 22.83
CA LEU A 122 64.62 -12.62 22.09
C LEU A 122 63.63 -13.77 21.93
N VAL A 123 63.24 -14.04 20.69
CA VAL A 123 62.40 -15.19 20.35
C VAL A 123 63.30 -16.42 20.22
N ILE A 124 63.04 -17.44 21.04
CA ILE A 124 63.66 -18.76 20.93
C ILE A 124 62.69 -19.66 20.19
N LYS A 125 63.05 -20.04 18.96
CA LYS A 125 62.29 -20.95 18.10
C LYS A 125 62.99 -22.30 18.06
N ILE A 126 62.31 -23.34 18.53
CA ILE A 126 62.79 -24.72 18.51
C ILE A 126 61.91 -25.53 17.56
N VAL A 127 62.55 -26.21 16.61
CA VAL A 127 61.88 -27.20 15.78
C VAL A 127 62.22 -28.58 16.34
N LEU A 128 61.20 -29.37 16.65
CA LEU A 128 61.36 -30.78 17.04
C LEU A 128 60.65 -31.69 16.05
N GLU A 129 61.29 -32.83 15.73
CA GLU A 129 60.70 -33.86 14.89
C GLU A 129 60.04 -34.94 15.75
N VAL A 130 58.81 -35.31 15.39
CA VAL A 130 58.02 -36.33 16.07
C VAL A 130 57.39 -37.30 15.06
N ASN A 131 57.22 -38.56 15.45
CA ASN A 131 56.61 -39.57 14.58
C ASN A 131 55.12 -39.29 14.29
N ASN A 132 54.45 -38.54 15.17
CA ASN A 132 53.06 -38.16 15.01
C ASN A 132 52.76 -36.85 15.77
N ALA A 133 52.52 -35.77 15.02
CA ALA A 133 52.14 -34.46 15.57
C ALA A 133 50.81 -34.50 16.34
N SER A 134 49.91 -35.46 16.06
CA SER A 134 48.61 -35.56 16.73
C SER A 134 48.71 -35.93 18.21
N SER A 135 49.87 -36.42 18.66
CA SER A 135 50.16 -36.81 20.04
C SER A 135 50.44 -35.61 20.96
N ILE A 136 50.48 -34.38 20.43
CA ILE A 136 50.80 -33.15 21.15
C ILE A 136 49.55 -32.27 21.24
N ASP A 137 49.31 -31.66 22.41
CA ASP A 137 48.23 -30.67 22.59
C ASP A 137 48.71 -29.30 22.11
N LEU A 138 48.07 -28.76 21.07
CA LEU A 138 48.40 -27.45 20.49
C LEU A 138 47.66 -26.33 21.24
N LYS A 139 47.72 -26.34 22.57
CA LYS A 139 47.10 -25.32 23.42
C LYS A 139 48.17 -24.43 24.03
N ILE A 140 47.91 -23.13 23.99
CA ILE A 140 48.67 -22.12 24.71
C ILE A 140 47.84 -21.61 25.89
N ASP A 141 48.50 -21.12 26.93
CA ASP A 141 47.85 -20.39 28.02
C ASP A 141 47.26 -19.08 27.46
N PRO A 142 45.94 -18.87 27.50
CA PRO A 142 45.30 -17.68 26.91
C PRO A 142 45.71 -16.36 27.58
N ASN A 143 46.43 -16.39 28.71
CA ASN A 143 46.94 -15.19 29.38
C ASN A 143 48.22 -14.60 28.76
N VAL A 144 48.83 -15.24 27.74
CA VAL A 144 50.08 -14.78 27.09
C VAL A 144 49.97 -14.85 25.56
N ILE A 145 48.98 -14.16 24.97
CA ILE A 145 48.87 -14.06 23.51
C ILE A 145 49.52 -12.75 23.04
N VAL A 146 50.52 -12.84 22.18
CA VAL A 146 51.11 -11.70 21.45
C VAL A 146 50.73 -11.82 19.98
N ALA A 147 49.90 -10.92 19.48
CA ALA A 147 49.62 -10.83 18.05
C ALA A 147 50.86 -10.31 17.31
N THR A 148 51.29 -10.97 16.24
CA THR A 148 52.42 -10.49 15.43
C THR A 148 51.97 -9.45 14.41
N LYS A 149 52.88 -8.61 13.92
CA LYS A 149 52.58 -7.68 12.82
C LYS A 149 52.09 -8.39 11.54
N GLY A 150 52.51 -9.64 11.33
CA GLY A 150 52.06 -10.46 10.20
C GLY A 150 50.58 -10.83 10.32
N ASP A 151 50.12 -11.19 11.52
CA ASP A 151 48.71 -11.52 11.78
C ASP A 151 47.80 -10.32 11.50
N ILE A 152 48.25 -9.11 11.88
CA ILE A 152 47.53 -7.86 11.62
C ILE A 152 47.45 -7.58 10.10
N GLN A 153 48.54 -7.79 9.35
CA GLN A 153 48.53 -7.59 7.90
C GLN A 153 47.65 -8.60 7.16
N ILE A 154 47.60 -9.86 7.63
CA ILE A 154 46.71 -10.88 7.08
C ILE A 154 45.25 -10.51 7.34
N LEU A 155 44.93 -10.03 8.55
CA LEU A 155 43.59 -9.55 8.89
C LEU A 155 43.18 -8.34 8.03
N GLN A 156 44.08 -7.37 7.86
CA GLN A 156 43.85 -6.20 6.98
C GLN A 156 43.59 -6.61 5.53
N SER A 157 44.36 -7.57 5.00
CA SER A 157 44.22 -8.03 3.63
C SER A 157 42.90 -8.77 3.41
N LYS A 158 42.52 -9.67 4.33
CA LYS A 158 41.22 -10.37 4.29
C LYS A 158 40.04 -9.39 4.39
N PHE A 159 40.18 -8.36 5.20
CA PHE A 159 39.15 -7.33 5.36
C PHE A 159 38.94 -6.50 4.08
N GLN A 160 40.03 -6.13 3.39
CA GLN A 160 39.95 -5.44 2.09
C GLN A 160 39.26 -6.30 1.03
N GLU A 161 39.57 -7.60 0.99
CA GLU A 161 38.93 -8.53 0.07
C GLU A 161 37.43 -8.68 0.33
N VAL A 162 37.02 -8.78 1.59
CA VAL A 162 35.60 -8.80 1.99
C VAL A 162 34.91 -7.49 1.59
N SER A 163 35.54 -6.35 1.84
CA SER A 163 35.00 -5.02 1.50
C SER A 163 34.78 -4.85 -0.02
N ALA A 164 35.70 -5.35 -0.85
CA ALA A 164 35.56 -5.34 -2.31
C ALA A 164 34.38 -6.21 -2.77
N LYS A 165 34.26 -7.45 -2.23
CA LYS A 165 33.14 -8.36 -2.55
C LYS A 165 31.78 -7.76 -2.16
N LEU A 166 31.69 -7.08 -1.00
CA LEU A 166 30.49 -6.35 -0.61
C LEU A 166 30.14 -5.22 -1.59
N SER A 167 31.14 -4.51 -2.12
CA SER A 167 30.91 -3.45 -3.11
C SER A 167 30.43 -3.98 -4.46
N ASP A 168 30.88 -5.16 -4.90
CA ASP A 168 30.40 -5.75 -6.15
C ASP A 168 28.96 -6.30 -6.01
N ILE A 169 28.65 -6.94 -4.88
CA ILE A 169 27.27 -7.34 -4.54
C ILE A 169 26.36 -6.11 -4.50
N SER A 170 26.82 -4.99 -3.92
CA SER A 170 26.11 -3.70 -3.92
C SER A 170 25.72 -3.26 -5.33
N ASN A 171 26.68 -3.29 -6.26
CA ASN A 171 26.46 -2.84 -7.64
C ASN A 171 25.52 -3.77 -8.40
N GLN A 172 25.54 -5.07 -8.11
CA GLN A 172 24.62 -6.04 -8.71
C GLN A 172 23.18 -5.85 -8.21
N ILE A 173 22.98 -5.63 -6.91
CA ILE A 173 21.63 -5.48 -6.36
C ILE A 173 21.05 -4.08 -6.63
N SER A 174 21.86 -3.01 -6.61
CA SER A 174 21.39 -1.63 -6.92
C SER A 174 20.83 -1.49 -8.34
N ASN A 175 21.23 -2.36 -9.28
CA ASN A 175 20.70 -2.39 -10.64
C ASN A 175 19.45 -3.29 -10.79
N SER A 176 19.00 -3.95 -9.72
CA SER A 176 17.82 -4.80 -9.71
C SER A 176 16.58 -3.98 -9.37
N THR A 177 15.87 -3.45 -10.36
CA THR A 177 14.52 -2.91 -10.14
C THR A 177 13.63 -4.03 -9.62
N ILE A 178 13.06 -3.88 -8.42
CA ILE A 178 12.06 -4.84 -7.94
C ILE A 178 10.76 -4.51 -8.67
N SER A 179 10.54 -5.17 -9.81
CA SER A 179 9.21 -5.28 -10.39
C SER A 179 8.40 -6.19 -9.49
N THR A 180 7.55 -5.62 -8.64
CA THR A 180 6.50 -6.42 -7.99
C THR A 180 5.43 -6.76 -9.03
N THR A 181 4.93 -7.99 -8.92
CA THR A 181 3.90 -8.66 -9.72
C THR A 181 2.67 -7.80 -10.01
N ASP A 182 1.82 -8.26 -10.95
CA ASP A 182 0.45 -7.76 -11.08
C ASP A 182 -0.18 -7.58 -9.69
N LEU A 183 -0.64 -6.37 -9.41
CA LEU A 183 -1.28 -6.04 -8.15
C LEU A 183 -2.76 -6.39 -8.25
N ASN A 184 -3.32 -6.86 -7.15
CA ASN A 184 -4.74 -7.16 -7.05
C ASN A 184 -5.50 -5.92 -6.58
N TYR A 185 -6.76 -5.79 -6.97
CA TYR A 185 -7.63 -4.82 -6.33
C TYR A 185 -7.87 -5.19 -4.86
N GLY A 186 -8.03 -4.16 -4.04
CA GLY A 186 -8.01 -4.23 -2.59
C GLY A 186 -6.59 -4.14 -2.04
N MET A 187 -6.43 -4.71 -0.85
CA MET A 187 -5.19 -4.69 -0.10
C MET A 187 -4.18 -5.65 -0.72
N ASN A 188 -2.97 -5.18 -1.02
CA ASN A 188 -1.87 -6.02 -1.54
C ASN A 188 -0.91 -6.41 -0.42
N SER A 189 0.06 -7.27 -0.76
CA SER A 189 1.11 -7.65 0.17
C SER A 189 1.92 -6.45 0.61
N VAL A 190 2.16 -6.37 1.92
CA VAL A 190 3.00 -5.34 2.53
C VAL A 190 4.41 -5.38 1.96
N ILE A 191 4.94 -4.21 1.64
CA ILE A 191 6.34 -4.01 1.29
C ILE A 191 7.09 -3.74 2.60
N LYS A 192 7.72 -4.78 3.15
CA LYS A 192 8.46 -4.72 4.41
C LYS A 192 9.81 -4.00 4.23
N SER A 193 10.15 -3.11 5.15
CA SER A 193 11.50 -2.54 5.32
C SER A 193 12.12 -2.05 4.00
N ALA A 194 11.41 -1.19 3.30
CA ALA A 194 11.96 -0.49 2.15
C ALA A 194 13.10 0.45 2.62
N SER A 195 14.35 -0.02 2.58
CA SER A 195 15.54 0.80 2.82
C SER A 195 15.46 2.08 1.98
N LYS A 196 15.73 3.25 2.60
CA LYS A 196 15.67 4.62 2.03
C LYS A 196 15.35 4.60 0.52
N ILE A 197 14.08 4.65 0.14
CA ILE A 197 13.71 4.67 -1.27
C ILE A 197 13.98 6.08 -1.81
N SER A 198 14.91 6.17 -2.77
CA SER A 198 15.28 7.45 -3.41
C SER A 198 14.40 7.80 -4.62
N VAL A 199 13.46 6.93 -5.02
CA VAL A 199 12.58 7.13 -6.19
C VAL A 199 11.13 6.76 -5.91
N SER A 200 10.18 7.63 -6.28
CA SER A 200 8.75 7.37 -6.16
C SER A 200 8.34 6.10 -6.94
N PRO A 201 7.40 5.29 -6.43
CA PRO A 201 6.87 4.15 -7.16
C PRO A 201 6.27 4.56 -8.50
N LYS A 202 6.54 3.74 -9.50
CA LYS A 202 5.96 3.85 -10.84
C LYS A 202 4.81 2.86 -10.96
N PHE A 203 3.61 3.38 -11.23
CA PHE A 203 2.41 2.57 -11.41
C PHE A 203 2.03 2.54 -12.88
N THR A 204 1.71 1.35 -13.40
CA THR A 204 1.11 1.19 -14.73
C THR A 204 -0.30 0.64 -14.56
N ILE A 205 -1.27 1.30 -15.16
CA ILE A 205 -2.69 0.95 -15.10
C ILE A 205 -3.16 0.68 -16.51
N GLN A 206 -3.68 -0.52 -16.73
CA GLN A 206 -4.35 -0.93 -17.97
C GLN A 206 -5.85 -0.92 -17.74
N GLY A 207 -6.58 -0.24 -18.61
CA GLY A 207 -8.03 -0.29 -18.59
C GLY A 207 -8.56 -1.66 -19.00
N LYS A 208 -9.84 -1.89 -18.73
CA LYS A 208 -10.61 -2.98 -19.31
C LYS A 208 -12.01 -2.47 -19.59
N THR A 209 -12.54 -2.87 -20.74
CA THR A 209 -13.95 -2.69 -21.08
C THR A 209 -14.70 -3.96 -20.71
N LEU A 210 -15.78 -3.79 -19.98
CA LEU A 210 -16.68 -4.87 -19.64
C LEU A 210 -18.08 -4.58 -20.18
N ILE A 211 -18.63 -5.56 -20.88
CA ILE A 211 -19.95 -5.47 -21.49
C ILE A 211 -20.76 -6.68 -21.05
N ASN A 212 -21.87 -6.41 -20.37
CA ASN A 212 -22.93 -7.36 -20.12
C ASN A 212 -23.95 -7.30 -21.27
N LEU A 213 -24.01 -8.34 -22.08
CA LEU A 213 -24.93 -8.42 -23.21
C LEU A 213 -26.40 -8.52 -22.80
N LEU A 214 -26.71 -8.81 -21.53
CA LEU A 214 -28.09 -8.76 -21.02
C LEU A 214 -28.54 -7.33 -20.71
N GLY A 215 -27.62 -6.36 -20.63
CA GLY A 215 -27.94 -5.04 -20.12
C GLY A 215 -28.53 -5.10 -18.70
N LYS A 216 -29.38 -4.12 -18.37
CA LYS A 216 -29.92 -3.96 -17.02
C LYS A 216 -30.78 -5.16 -16.62
N ASP A 217 -31.35 -5.92 -17.55
CA ASP A 217 -32.19 -7.09 -17.23
C ASP A 217 -31.49 -8.11 -16.34
N GLY A 218 -30.15 -8.19 -16.39
CA GLY A 218 -29.35 -9.06 -15.54
C GLY A 218 -29.38 -8.73 -14.04
N ASN A 219 -29.81 -7.52 -13.67
CA ASN A 219 -29.94 -7.10 -12.28
C ASN A 219 -31.23 -7.61 -11.62
N CYS A 220 -32.05 -8.36 -12.37
CA CYS A 220 -33.22 -9.05 -11.84
C CYS A 220 -34.30 -8.13 -11.22
N GLU A 221 -34.40 -6.87 -11.65
CA GLU A 221 -35.37 -5.91 -11.11
C GLU A 221 -36.77 -5.98 -11.75
N ASP A 222 -36.93 -6.68 -12.88
CA ASP A 222 -38.18 -6.73 -13.63
C ASP A 222 -38.52 -8.15 -14.10
N ILE A 223 -39.47 -8.80 -13.42
CA ILE A 223 -39.94 -10.15 -13.78
C ILE A 223 -40.62 -10.22 -15.15
N SER A 224 -41.11 -9.11 -15.73
CA SER A 224 -41.76 -9.12 -17.05
C SER A 224 -40.80 -9.49 -18.18
N LYS A 225 -39.48 -9.42 -17.93
CA LYS A 225 -38.42 -9.81 -18.86
C LYS A 225 -38.11 -11.32 -18.81
N TRP A 226 -38.74 -12.04 -17.89
CA TRP A 226 -38.47 -13.45 -17.59
C TRP A 226 -39.75 -14.28 -17.58
N THR A 227 -39.61 -15.56 -17.89
CA THR A 227 -40.70 -16.55 -17.82
C THR A 227 -40.32 -17.63 -16.82
N GLY A 228 -41.23 -17.92 -15.88
CA GLY A 228 -41.12 -19.04 -14.97
C GLY A 228 -41.78 -20.29 -15.57
N ASN A 229 -41.05 -21.39 -15.64
CA ASN A 229 -41.62 -22.70 -15.96
C ASN A 229 -41.72 -23.55 -14.70
N SER A 230 -42.86 -24.24 -14.53
CA SER A 230 -43.10 -25.13 -13.38
C SER A 230 -42.94 -24.45 -12.01
N GLY A 231 -43.09 -23.12 -11.97
CA GLY A 231 -42.95 -22.31 -10.77
C GLY A 231 -43.45 -20.88 -10.97
N THR A 232 -43.65 -20.18 -9.86
CA THR A 232 -44.11 -18.79 -9.81
C THR A 232 -42.92 -17.85 -9.56
N LEU A 233 -42.83 -16.77 -10.35
CA LEU A 233 -41.81 -15.73 -10.17
C LEU A 233 -42.32 -14.61 -9.27
N VAL A 234 -41.49 -14.15 -8.34
CA VAL A 234 -41.72 -12.95 -7.54
C VAL A 234 -40.42 -12.17 -7.39
N LEU A 235 -40.52 -10.84 -7.26
CA LEU A 235 -39.39 -10.01 -6.84
C LEU A 235 -39.18 -10.17 -5.33
N ASP A 236 -37.93 -10.35 -4.91
CA ASP A 236 -37.54 -10.51 -3.51
C ASP A 236 -36.55 -9.42 -3.11
N SER A 237 -37.02 -8.46 -2.31
CA SER A 237 -36.23 -7.33 -1.82
C SER A 237 -35.35 -7.66 -0.61
N THR A 238 -35.50 -8.85 -0.01
CA THR A 238 -34.71 -9.27 1.16
C THR A 238 -33.47 -10.04 0.74
N ASN A 239 -33.63 -10.99 -0.18
CA ASN A 239 -32.54 -11.83 -0.66
C ASN A 239 -32.03 -11.30 -2.00
N LYS A 240 -31.05 -10.39 -1.99
CA LYS A 240 -30.50 -9.76 -3.20
C LYS A 240 -28.99 -9.54 -3.08
N VAL A 241 -28.32 -9.35 -4.22
CA VAL A 241 -26.89 -9.04 -4.35
C VAL A 241 -26.71 -7.64 -4.94
N PHE A 242 -27.47 -7.32 -5.98
CA PHE A 242 -27.46 -6.03 -6.66
C PHE A 242 -28.83 -5.37 -6.58
N GLY A 243 -28.88 -4.07 -6.88
CA GLY A 243 -30.13 -3.32 -6.95
C GLY A 243 -31.00 -3.38 -5.69
N SER A 244 -32.31 -3.38 -5.90
CA SER A 244 -33.36 -3.42 -4.89
C SER A 244 -34.03 -4.79 -4.75
N ASN A 245 -33.92 -5.67 -5.75
CA ASN A 245 -34.61 -6.97 -5.77
C ASN A 245 -33.77 -8.05 -6.47
N SER A 246 -34.00 -9.31 -6.10
CA SER A 246 -33.68 -10.46 -6.95
C SER A 246 -34.96 -11.09 -7.52
N ILE A 247 -34.82 -12.01 -8.47
CA ILE A 247 -35.95 -12.85 -8.90
C ILE A 247 -35.92 -14.15 -8.10
N LYS A 248 -37.02 -14.42 -7.41
CA LYS A 248 -37.27 -15.69 -6.73
C LYS A 248 -38.24 -16.54 -7.54
N LEU A 249 -37.90 -17.82 -7.71
CA LEU A 249 -38.82 -18.83 -8.22
C LEU A 249 -39.23 -19.76 -7.07
N THR A 250 -40.54 -19.96 -6.92
CA THR A 250 -41.13 -21.00 -6.07
C THR A 250 -41.75 -22.08 -6.96
N THR A 251 -41.29 -23.31 -6.82
CA THR A 251 -41.70 -24.42 -7.69
C THR A 251 -43.13 -24.88 -7.37
N THR A 252 -43.91 -25.19 -8.41
CA THR A 252 -45.32 -25.60 -8.28
C THR A 252 -45.56 -27.04 -8.72
N THR A 253 -44.58 -27.69 -9.35
CA THR A 253 -44.66 -29.08 -9.80
C THR A 253 -43.39 -29.85 -9.48
N THR A 254 -43.47 -31.18 -9.48
CA THR A 254 -42.30 -32.06 -9.32
C THR A 254 -41.61 -32.31 -10.67
N SER A 255 -40.95 -31.30 -11.22
CA SER A 255 -40.29 -31.34 -12.53
C SER A 255 -39.16 -30.32 -12.60
N ASN A 256 -38.41 -30.30 -13.70
CA ASN A 256 -37.44 -29.24 -13.94
C ASN A 256 -38.12 -27.87 -13.96
N SER A 257 -37.68 -26.97 -13.09
CA SER A 257 -38.24 -25.63 -12.93
C SER A 257 -37.18 -24.58 -13.22
N TYR A 258 -37.52 -23.56 -14.01
CA TYR A 258 -36.52 -22.59 -14.45
C TYR A 258 -37.08 -21.18 -14.63
N ILE A 259 -36.18 -20.22 -14.47
CA ILE A 259 -36.35 -18.82 -14.86
C ILE A 259 -35.67 -18.68 -16.23
N ARG A 260 -36.41 -18.24 -17.25
CA ARG A 260 -35.89 -18.08 -18.61
C ARG A 260 -35.99 -16.64 -19.08
N LYS A 261 -34.95 -16.12 -19.72
CA LYS A 261 -35.03 -14.83 -20.41
C LYS A 261 -36.00 -14.91 -21.58
N ASN A 262 -36.95 -13.97 -21.67
CA ASN A 262 -38.00 -13.98 -22.70
C ASN A 262 -37.46 -13.81 -24.13
N VAL A 263 -36.30 -13.17 -24.27
CA VAL A 263 -35.65 -12.90 -25.55
C VAL A 263 -34.25 -13.50 -25.52
N ASN A 264 -33.88 -14.25 -26.56
CA ASN A 264 -32.53 -14.76 -26.69
C ASN A 264 -31.54 -13.60 -26.87
N VAL A 265 -30.38 -13.70 -26.21
CA VAL A 265 -29.35 -12.66 -26.22
C VAL A 265 -28.51 -12.80 -27.50
N PRO A 266 -28.38 -11.75 -28.34
CA PRO A 266 -27.55 -11.78 -29.54
C PRO A 266 -26.07 -12.05 -29.22
N ILE A 267 -25.40 -12.82 -30.08
CA ILE A 267 -23.97 -13.16 -29.96
C ILE A 267 -23.29 -13.25 -31.33
N ASP A 268 -21.98 -13.04 -31.35
CA ASP A 268 -21.09 -13.42 -32.45
C ASP A 268 -20.52 -14.83 -32.20
N ASN A 269 -20.83 -15.77 -33.09
CA ASN A 269 -20.44 -17.19 -32.94
C ASN A 269 -18.95 -17.47 -33.21
N THR A 270 -18.17 -16.47 -33.59
CA THR A 270 -16.72 -16.60 -33.75
C THR A 270 -15.95 -16.31 -32.45
N LYS A 271 -16.65 -15.88 -31.40
CA LYS A 271 -16.07 -15.40 -30.14
C LYS A 271 -16.30 -16.35 -28.97
N TYR A 272 -15.62 -16.07 -27.86
CA TYR A 272 -15.75 -16.79 -26.59
C TYR A 272 -16.56 -15.95 -25.60
N TYR A 273 -17.37 -16.61 -24.76
CA TYR A 273 -18.19 -15.92 -23.76
C TYR A 273 -18.14 -16.62 -22.41
N CYS A 274 -18.39 -15.84 -21.35
CA CYS A 274 -18.76 -16.36 -20.04
C CYS A 274 -20.17 -15.91 -19.68
N LEU A 275 -21.03 -16.86 -19.32
CA LEU A 275 -22.33 -16.61 -18.72
C LEU A 275 -22.24 -16.90 -17.22
N SER A 276 -22.58 -15.96 -16.37
CA SER A 276 -22.53 -16.11 -14.91
C SER A 276 -23.77 -15.54 -14.22
N ALA A 277 -24.05 -16.00 -13.00
CA ALA A 277 -25.16 -15.53 -12.17
C ALA A 277 -24.90 -15.84 -10.69
N TYR A 278 -25.43 -15.02 -9.80
CA TYR A 278 -25.47 -15.30 -8.37
C TYR A 278 -26.74 -16.04 -8.03
N ILE A 279 -26.61 -17.23 -7.43
CA ILE A 279 -27.72 -18.13 -7.15
C ILE A 279 -27.72 -18.47 -5.67
N LYS A 280 -28.91 -18.42 -5.06
CA LYS A 280 -29.17 -18.90 -3.70
C LYS A 280 -30.34 -19.87 -3.76
N THR A 281 -30.31 -20.95 -3.00
CA THR A 281 -31.41 -21.92 -2.91
C THR A 281 -31.65 -22.33 -1.47
N THR A 282 -32.93 -22.55 -1.12
CA THR A 282 -33.29 -23.13 0.19
C THR A 282 -33.28 -24.65 0.14
N SER A 283 -33.18 -25.25 -1.04
CA SER A 283 -33.14 -26.70 -1.21
C SER A 283 -31.78 -27.25 -0.78
N THR A 284 -31.78 -28.29 0.05
CA THR A 284 -30.57 -28.99 0.49
C THR A 284 -30.21 -30.19 -0.39
N SER A 285 -31.06 -30.51 -1.37
CA SER A 285 -30.96 -31.75 -2.16
C SER A 285 -31.07 -31.53 -3.66
N ASN A 286 -31.74 -30.46 -4.11
CA ASN A 286 -31.92 -30.17 -5.54
C ASN A 286 -31.02 -29.00 -5.97
N PRO A 287 -29.96 -29.26 -6.76
CA PRO A 287 -29.06 -28.22 -7.23
C PRO A 287 -29.71 -27.32 -8.28
N VAL A 288 -29.29 -26.06 -8.25
CA VAL A 288 -29.62 -25.05 -9.26
C VAL A 288 -28.41 -24.82 -10.14
N TYR A 289 -28.65 -24.61 -11.43
CA TYR A 289 -27.64 -24.38 -12.46
C TYR A 289 -28.01 -23.17 -13.30
N ILE A 290 -27.01 -22.59 -13.95
CA ILE A 290 -27.22 -21.84 -15.17
C ILE A 290 -27.24 -22.84 -16.32
N ARG A 291 -28.05 -22.57 -17.34
CA ARG A 291 -28.15 -23.36 -18.57
C ARG A 291 -28.15 -22.45 -19.79
N SER A 292 -27.23 -22.68 -20.72
CA SER A 292 -27.28 -22.07 -22.05
C SER A 292 -28.16 -22.91 -22.98
N VAL A 293 -29.20 -22.31 -23.53
CA VAL A 293 -30.14 -22.97 -24.44
C VAL A 293 -29.67 -22.78 -25.87
N LEU A 294 -28.83 -23.71 -26.30
CA LEU A 294 -28.27 -23.84 -27.64
C LEU A 294 -28.60 -25.24 -28.16
N ALA A 295 -28.25 -25.52 -29.43
CA ALA A 295 -28.35 -26.88 -29.96
C ALA A 295 -27.54 -27.88 -29.12
N SER A 296 -26.39 -27.47 -28.60
CA SER A 296 -25.61 -28.19 -27.58
C SER A 296 -25.73 -27.47 -26.24
N VAL A 297 -26.52 -28.03 -25.32
CA VAL A 297 -26.79 -27.42 -24.01
C VAL A 297 -25.56 -27.54 -23.09
N LYS A 298 -25.20 -26.45 -22.42
CA LYS A 298 -24.19 -26.43 -21.34
C LYS A 298 -24.84 -26.06 -20.02
N TYR A 299 -24.30 -26.63 -18.94
CA TYR A 299 -24.67 -26.33 -17.57
C TYR A 299 -23.48 -25.76 -16.82
N SER A 300 -23.74 -24.90 -15.84
CA SER A 300 -22.73 -24.45 -14.89
C SER A 300 -22.35 -25.54 -13.88
N ASN A 301 -21.46 -25.20 -12.96
CA ASN A 301 -21.38 -25.89 -11.68
C ASN A 301 -22.73 -25.83 -10.94
N SER A 302 -23.02 -26.86 -10.13
CA SER A 302 -24.21 -26.93 -9.28
C SER A 302 -24.12 -25.97 -8.10
N VAL A 303 -25.25 -25.37 -7.73
CA VAL A 303 -25.37 -24.52 -6.54
C VAL A 303 -26.41 -25.12 -5.58
N ILE A 304 -25.97 -25.42 -4.36
CA ILE A 304 -26.80 -25.86 -3.21
C ILE A 304 -26.35 -25.04 -2.00
N SER A 305 -26.62 -23.74 -2.01
CA SER A 305 -26.17 -22.81 -0.97
C SER A 305 -27.31 -21.90 -0.52
N SER A 306 -27.43 -21.74 0.80
CA SER A 306 -28.34 -20.79 1.44
C SER A 306 -27.81 -19.35 1.39
N THR A 307 -26.57 -19.15 0.95
CA THR A 307 -25.99 -17.85 0.59
C THR A 307 -25.83 -17.76 -0.92
N PHE A 308 -25.80 -16.53 -1.46
CA PHE A 308 -25.58 -16.35 -2.89
C PHE A 308 -24.18 -16.84 -3.30
N THR A 309 -24.16 -17.85 -4.15
CA THR A 309 -22.94 -18.40 -4.74
C THR A 309 -22.95 -18.14 -6.23
N ARG A 310 -21.81 -17.73 -6.77
CA ARG A 310 -21.67 -17.45 -8.20
C ARG A 310 -21.48 -18.73 -9.00
N ALA A 311 -22.33 -18.95 -9.99
CA ALA A 311 -22.21 -20.02 -10.97
C ALA A 311 -21.76 -19.45 -12.32
N LEU A 312 -21.08 -20.25 -13.15
CA LEU A 312 -20.64 -19.83 -14.48
C LEU A 312 -20.62 -20.94 -15.54
N ILE A 313 -20.72 -20.53 -16.80
CA ILE A 313 -20.54 -21.34 -18.02
C ILE A 313 -19.55 -20.59 -18.91
N LYS A 314 -18.62 -21.31 -19.54
CA LYS A 314 -17.79 -20.79 -20.63
C LYS A 314 -18.24 -21.38 -21.96
N LEU A 315 -18.44 -20.53 -22.96
CA LEU A 315 -18.88 -20.89 -24.31
C LEU A 315 -17.77 -20.61 -25.31
N SER A 316 -17.45 -21.61 -26.14
CA SER A 316 -16.48 -21.50 -27.24
C SER A 316 -17.19 -21.33 -28.59
N PRO A 317 -16.50 -20.87 -29.65
CA PRO A 317 -17.07 -20.82 -31.00
C PRO A 317 -17.69 -22.14 -31.45
N THR A 318 -17.10 -23.28 -31.06
CA THR A 318 -17.62 -24.61 -31.36
C THR A 318 -18.99 -24.85 -30.73
N ASP A 319 -19.19 -24.40 -29.48
CA ASP A 319 -20.48 -24.52 -28.78
C ASP A 319 -21.56 -23.63 -29.43
N LEU A 320 -21.16 -22.58 -30.14
CA LEU A 320 -22.03 -21.57 -30.75
C LEU A 320 -22.30 -21.80 -32.24
N THR A 321 -21.76 -22.88 -32.82
CA THR A 321 -21.82 -23.16 -34.26
C THR A 321 -23.25 -23.04 -34.80
N GLY A 322 -23.46 -22.15 -35.79
CA GLY A 322 -24.75 -21.92 -36.44
C GLY A 322 -25.77 -21.11 -35.62
N SER A 323 -25.41 -20.67 -34.41
CA SER A 323 -26.26 -19.81 -33.57
C SER A 323 -25.86 -18.34 -33.73
N THR A 324 -26.84 -17.43 -33.69
CA THR A 324 -26.63 -15.96 -33.67
C THR A 324 -27.21 -15.32 -32.40
N SER A 325 -27.78 -16.14 -31.53
CA SER A 325 -28.29 -15.75 -30.22
C SER A 325 -28.24 -16.96 -29.27
N VAL A 326 -28.24 -16.70 -27.95
CA VAL A 326 -28.24 -17.71 -26.89
C VAL A 326 -29.44 -17.52 -25.98
N GLY A 327 -30.18 -18.59 -25.69
CA GLY A 327 -31.18 -18.58 -24.63
C GLY A 327 -30.53 -18.80 -23.26
N ILE A 328 -31.04 -18.14 -22.23
CA ILE A 328 -30.47 -18.19 -20.88
C ILE A 328 -31.54 -18.65 -19.90
N ASP A 329 -31.24 -19.75 -19.22
CA ASP A 329 -32.08 -20.28 -18.14
C ASP A 329 -31.28 -20.39 -16.84
N VAL A 330 -31.97 -20.18 -15.72
CA VAL A 330 -31.50 -20.57 -14.38
C VAL A 330 -32.47 -21.65 -13.91
N ILE A 331 -31.96 -22.87 -13.74
CA ILE A 331 -32.76 -24.09 -13.67
C ILE A 331 -32.43 -24.91 -12.44
N MET A 332 -33.47 -25.31 -11.73
CA MET A 332 -33.43 -26.39 -10.76
C MET A 332 -33.87 -27.69 -11.44
N LEU A 333 -33.02 -28.72 -11.36
CA LEU A 333 -33.34 -30.03 -11.90
C LEU A 333 -34.07 -30.87 -10.85
N ASN A 334 -35.07 -31.64 -11.28
CA ASN A 334 -35.85 -32.54 -10.43
C ASN A 334 -36.44 -31.86 -9.19
N SER A 335 -36.95 -30.63 -9.35
CA SER A 335 -37.55 -29.86 -8.27
C SER A 335 -38.66 -30.65 -7.57
N ILE A 336 -38.85 -30.42 -6.28
CA ILE A 336 -40.09 -30.78 -5.58
C ILE A 336 -40.95 -29.54 -5.36
N ILE A 337 -42.26 -29.72 -5.14
CA ILE A 337 -43.19 -28.60 -4.93
C ILE A 337 -42.78 -27.81 -3.67
N GLY A 338 -42.68 -26.49 -3.80
CA GLY A 338 -42.32 -25.59 -2.71
C GLY A 338 -40.82 -25.34 -2.54
N ASP A 339 -39.96 -26.02 -3.30
CA ASP A 339 -38.56 -25.61 -3.42
C ASP A 339 -38.47 -24.15 -3.90
N THR A 340 -37.47 -23.42 -3.41
CA THR A 340 -37.24 -22.05 -3.84
C THR A 340 -35.78 -21.79 -4.16
N PHE A 341 -35.55 -20.95 -5.17
CA PHE A 341 -34.25 -20.36 -5.43
C PHE A 341 -34.38 -18.92 -5.89
N ASN A 342 -33.39 -18.12 -5.53
CA ASN A 342 -33.22 -16.73 -5.94
C ASN A 342 -32.07 -16.64 -6.92
N VAL A 343 -32.21 -15.75 -7.90
CA VAL A 343 -31.14 -15.40 -8.83
C VAL A 343 -31.01 -13.89 -8.99
N ASP A 344 -29.77 -13.44 -9.06
CA ASP A 344 -29.39 -12.04 -9.24
C ASP A 344 -28.07 -11.94 -10.03
N GLY A 345 -27.78 -10.77 -10.59
CA GLY A 345 -26.52 -10.45 -11.27
C GLY A 345 -26.19 -11.39 -12.44
N ILE A 346 -27.15 -11.65 -13.32
CA ILE A 346 -26.98 -12.51 -14.50
C ILE A 346 -26.22 -11.72 -15.57
N MET A 347 -25.09 -12.26 -16.02
CA MET A 347 -24.19 -11.57 -16.93
C MET A 347 -23.64 -12.48 -18.01
N LEU A 348 -23.72 -12.03 -19.26
CA LEU A 348 -23.06 -12.63 -20.41
C LEU A 348 -22.00 -11.66 -20.91
N GLU A 349 -20.73 -12.03 -20.74
CA GLU A 349 -19.57 -11.24 -21.16
C GLU A 349 -18.77 -11.95 -22.24
N GLU A 350 -18.16 -11.18 -23.14
CA GLU A 350 -17.14 -11.67 -24.06
C GLU A 350 -15.83 -11.89 -23.30
N ILE A 351 -15.18 -13.02 -23.53
CA ILE A 351 -13.88 -13.37 -22.94
C ILE A 351 -12.88 -13.71 -24.04
N THR A 352 -11.59 -13.68 -23.72
CA THR A 352 -10.53 -14.08 -24.65
C THR A 352 -10.39 -15.61 -24.72
N ALA A 353 -9.75 -16.11 -25.76
CA ALA A 353 -9.39 -17.53 -25.87
C ALA A 353 -8.48 -17.99 -24.70
N SER A 354 -7.58 -17.12 -24.21
CA SER A 354 -6.74 -17.41 -23.04
C SER A 354 -7.56 -17.52 -21.75
N GLN A 355 -8.51 -16.61 -21.51
CA GLN A 355 -9.45 -16.68 -20.39
C GLN A 355 -10.34 -17.92 -20.47
N TYR A 356 -10.74 -18.33 -21.67
CA TYR A 356 -11.49 -19.57 -21.85
C TYR A 356 -10.68 -20.80 -21.42
N ALA A 357 -9.39 -20.84 -21.77
CA ALA A 357 -8.50 -21.96 -21.43
C ALA A 357 -8.07 -21.99 -19.95
N ASP A 358 -8.12 -20.85 -19.25
CA ASP A 358 -7.71 -20.74 -17.85
C ASP A 358 -8.70 -21.46 -16.91
N SER A 359 -8.19 -22.45 -16.16
CA SER A 359 -8.95 -23.19 -15.16
C SER A 359 -9.26 -22.38 -13.90
N SER A 360 -8.49 -21.33 -13.63
CA SER A 360 -8.65 -20.42 -12.48
C SER A 360 -9.44 -19.15 -12.83
N PHE A 361 -10.01 -19.10 -14.04
CA PHE A 361 -10.78 -17.96 -14.52
C PHE A 361 -11.92 -17.61 -13.56
N VAL A 362 -11.91 -16.37 -13.07
CA VAL A 362 -13.02 -15.77 -12.33
C VAL A 362 -13.73 -14.80 -13.26
N PRO A 363 -15.07 -14.91 -13.46
CA PRO A 363 -15.79 -13.98 -14.32
C PRO A 363 -15.71 -12.56 -13.76
N SER A 364 -15.80 -11.54 -14.61
CA SER A 364 -15.70 -10.14 -14.16
C SER A 364 -16.86 -9.79 -13.21
N PRO A 365 -16.75 -8.79 -12.32
CA PRO A 365 -17.88 -8.34 -11.49
C PRO A 365 -19.12 -8.00 -12.33
N TYR A 366 -20.32 -8.18 -11.76
CA TYR A 366 -21.56 -7.84 -12.47
C TYR A 366 -21.60 -6.35 -12.83
N VAL A 367 -22.06 -6.05 -14.05
CA VAL A 367 -22.35 -4.68 -14.50
C VAL A 367 -23.71 -4.62 -15.18
N ASP A 368 -24.36 -3.48 -15.00
CA ASP A 368 -25.68 -3.21 -15.57
C ASP A 368 -25.66 -3.22 -17.10
N SER A 369 -24.55 -2.90 -17.76
CA SER A 369 -24.49 -2.92 -19.23
C SER A 369 -23.06 -2.77 -19.70
N TYR A 370 -22.60 -1.54 -19.84
CA TYR A 370 -21.24 -1.20 -20.15
C TYR A 370 -20.58 -0.66 -18.89
N ALA A 371 -19.37 -1.11 -18.62
CA ALA A 371 -18.51 -0.48 -17.64
C ALA A 371 -17.06 -0.51 -18.09
N CYS A 372 -16.28 0.39 -17.52
CA CYS A 372 -14.84 0.51 -17.73
C CYS A 372 -14.20 0.77 -16.38
N LEU A 373 -12.88 0.61 -16.29
CA LEU A 373 -12.16 1.04 -15.11
C LEU A 373 -12.34 2.56 -14.96
N GLN A 374 -13.07 2.99 -13.94
CA GLN A 374 -13.37 4.40 -13.71
C GLN A 374 -12.69 4.86 -12.44
N ASN A 375 -12.06 6.03 -12.48
CA ASN A 375 -11.38 6.67 -11.35
C ASN A 375 -10.49 5.70 -10.54
N PRO A 376 -9.53 4.99 -11.17
CA PRO A 376 -8.60 4.15 -10.44
C PRO A 376 -7.79 5.00 -9.46
N TYR A 377 -7.54 4.44 -8.28
CA TYR A 377 -6.69 5.08 -7.29
C TYR A 377 -5.75 4.07 -6.65
N ILE A 378 -4.59 4.59 -6.28
CA ILE A 378 -3.58 3.89 -5.51
C ILE A 378 -3.44 4.60 -4.18
N GLU A 379 -3.47 3.85 -3.10
CA GLU A 379 -3.27 4.33 -1.74
C GLU A 379 -2.11 3.58 -1.09
N VAL A 380 -1.19 4.32 -0.49
CA VAL A 380 -0.09 3.80 0.33
C VAL A 380 -0.33 4.22 1.77
N LYS A 381 -0.47 3.24 2.66
CA LYS A 381 -0.46 3.47 4.10
C LYS A 381 0.90 3.10 4.67
N HIS A 382 1.45 3.97 5.50
CA HIS A 382 2.76 3.78 6.10
C HIS A 382 2.62 3.24 7.52
N ASP A 383 3.37 2.17 7.80
CA ASP A 383 3.62 1.51 9.09
C ASP A 383 2.43 0.92 9.85
N ASN A 384 1.28 1.60 9.84
CA ASN A 384 0.06 1.23 10.55
C ASN A 384 -1.12 1.29 9.59
N LEU A 385 -2.03 0.32 9.69
CA LEU A 385 -3.27 0.29 8.90
C LEU A 385 -4.41 1.11 9.52
N ILE A 386 -4.34 1.41 10.82
CA ILE A 386 -5.31 2.23 11.55
C ILE A 386 -4.94 3.68 11.41
N ARG A 387 -5.83 4.46 10.76
CA ARG A 387 -5.68 5.90 10.70
C ARG A 387 -5.99 6.51 12.06
N ASN A 388 -5.17 7.47 12.50
CA ASN A 388 -5.47 8.27 13.68
C ASN A 388 -5.69 7.39 14.93
N GLY A 389 -4.77 6.44 15.17
CA GLY A 389 -4.87 5.48 16.28
C GLY A 389 -4.61 6.10 17.66
N ASN A 390 -4.10 7.34 17.69
CA ASN A 390 -3.83 8.12 18.90
C ASN A 390 -4.62 9.43 18.97
N GLY A 391 -5.53 9.68 18.01
CA GLY A 391 -6.31 10.90 17.99
C GLY A 391 -5.54 12.14 17.54
N GLU A 392 -4.40 11.95 16.86
CA GLU A 392 -3.56 13.02 16.31
C GLU A 392 -4.30 13.97 15.33
N GLU A 393 -5.37 13.48 14.69
CA GLU A 393 -6.19 14.19 13.69
C GLU A 393 -7.63 14.46 14.17
N GLY A 394 -7.90 14.49 15.47
CA GLY A 394 -9.26 14.66 15.98
C GLY A 394 -9.99 13.33 16.21
N THR A 395 -11.33 13.34 16.28
CA THR A 395 -12.16 12.13 16.46
C THR A 395 -12.94 11.74 15.21
N ALA A 396 -12.88 12.54 14.15
CA ALA A 396 -13.73 12.40 12.97
C ALA A 396 -13.43 11.14 12.13
N TRP A 397 -12.26 10.53 12.30
CA TRP A 397 -11.87 9.26 11.66
C TRP A 397 -12.48 8.01 12.30
N TRP A 398 -13.29 8.19 13.36
CA TRP A 398 -13.97 7.14 14.07
C TRP A 398 -15.47 7.41 14.03
N THR A 399 -16.23 6.50 13.41
CA THR A 399 -17.67 6.64 13.22
C THR A 399 -18.40 6.20 14.49
N ALA A 400 -19.33 7.04 14.97
CA ALA A 400 -20.13 6.74 16.16
C ALA A 400 -21.14 5.61 15.91
N GLY A 401 -21.34 4.75 16.91
CA GLY A 401 -22.33 3.68 16.87
C GLY A 401 -21.75 2.33 16.45
N TRP A 402 -22.63 1.43 16.03
CA TRP A 402 -22.24 0.09 15.57
C TRP A 402 -22.13 0.05 14.05
N TYR A 403 -21.27 -0.84 13.56
CA TYR A 403 -20.96 -1.03 12.13
C TYR A 403 -22.16 -1.54 11.32
N ASP A 404 -23.26 -1.91 11.97
CA ASP A 404 -24.48 -2.43 11.35
C ASP A 404 -25.57 -1.37 11.08
N GLY A 405 -25.34 -0.12 11.52
CA GLY A 405 -26.30 0.98 11.37
C GLY A 405 -27.28 1.11 12.53
N ASP A 406 -27.18 0.28 13.57
CA ASP A 406 -27.96 0.46 14.78
C ASP A 406 -27.46 1.70 15.56
N THR A 407 -28.39 2.58 15.90
CA THR A 407 -28.13 3.80 16.67
C THR A 407 -27.86 3.44 18.13
N HIS A 408 -26.65 2.96 18.40
CA HIS A 408 -26.09 2.87 19.74
C HIS A 408 -25.14 4.05 19.98
N THR A 409 -25.64 5.27 19.74
CA THR A 409 -24.99 6.54 20.07
C THR A 409 -25.11 6.85 21.56
N ASN A 410 -24.65 5.90 22.37
CA ASN A 410 -24.75 5.95 23.83
C ASN A 410 -23.56 6.66 24.47
N GLY A 411 -22.61 7.20 23.70
CA GLY A 411 -21.40 7.86 24.21
C GLY A 411 -20.77 8.84 23.21
N THR A 412 -19.79 9.60 23.68
CA THR A 412 -19.02 10.56 22.88
C THR A 412 -17.54 10.22 22.88
N LEU A 413 -16.90 10.29 21.72
CA LEU A 413 -15.45 10.18 21.60
C LEU A 413 -14.83 11.57 21.70
N THR A 414 -13.91 11.74 22.63
CA THR A 414 -13.16 12.98 22.86
C THR A 414 -11.66 12.69 22.87
N LEU A 415 -10.83 13.73 22.84
CA LEU A 415 -9.38 13.60 22.89
C LEU A 415 -8.81 14.05 24.24
N ASP A 416 -7.73 13.41 24.66
CA ASP A 416 -6.79 13.98 25.63
C ASP A 416 -5.38 14.10 25.03
N ASN A 417 -4.37 14.42 25.85
CA ASN A 417 -3.04 14.77 25.35
C ASN A 417 -2.38 13.69 24.49
N TYR A 418 -2.81 12.41 24.56
CA TYR A 418 -2.14 11.31 23.86
C TYR A 418 -3.08 10.17 23.43
N GLY A 419 -4.40 10.38 23.34
CA GLY A 419 -5.33 9.31 22.97
C GLY A 419 -6.81 9.69 22.94
N PHE A 420 -7.63 8.67 22.75
CA PHE A 420 -9.09 8.79 22.79
C PHE A 420 -9.64 8.61 24.19
N ARG A 421 -10.74 9.32 24.47
CA ARG A 421 -11.61 9.09 25.61
C ARG A 421 -13.03 8.82 25.13
N LEU A 422 -13.48 7.60 25.35
CA LEU A 422 -14.87 7.22 25.19
C LEU A 422 -15.62 7.58 26.48
N ASN A 423 -16.54 8.54 26.39
CA ASN A 423 -17.39 8.96 27.50
C ASN A 423 -18.80 8.42 27.30
N ASP A 424 -19.17 7.46 28.13
CA ASP A 424 -20.46 6.81 28.02
C ASP A 424 -21.54 7.57 28.77
N THR A 425 -22.70 7.68 28.12
CA THR A 425 -23.96 8.14 28.71
C THR A 425 -24.91 6.96 28.97
N ASN A 426 -24.62 5.78 28.41
CA ASN A 426 -25.33 4.52 28.65
C ASN A 426 -24.36 3.33 28.42
N THR A 427 -24.75 2.11 28.81
CA THR A 427 -23.94 0.91 28.58
C THR A 427 -23.80 0.59 27.08
N ASN A 428 -22.68 -0.02 26.67
CA ASN A 428 -22.39 -0.50 25.32
C ASN A 428 -22.28 0.59 24.26
N SER A 429 -21.40 1.57 24.50
CA SER A 429 -21.03 2.53 23.46
C SER A 429 -19.82 2.07 22.68
N GLY A 430 -19.73 2.52 21.44
CA GLY A 430 -18.52 2.35 20.68
C GLY A 430 -18.43 3.22 19.44
N PHE A 431 -17.22 3.22 18.90
CA PHE A 431 -16.86 3.92 17.68
C PHE A 431 -16.02 2.99 16.82
N PHE A 432 -16.23 2.99 15.52
CA PHE A 432 -15.54 2.08 14.62
C PHE A 432 -14.82 2.78 13.47
N GLN A 433 -13.78 2.12 12.96
CA GLN A 433 -13.11 2.47 11.72
C GLN A 433 -13.10 1.25 10.80
N LYS A 434 -13.45 1.46 9.52
CA LYS A 434 -13.34 0.45 8.46
C LYS A 434 -11.91 0.40 7.94
N VAL A 435 -11.30 -0.78 7.91
CA VAL A 435 -9.90 -0.98 7.55
C VAL A 435 -9.77 -2.07 6.50
N SER A 436 -9.22 -1.75 5.33
CA SER A 436 -8.94 -2.74 4.28
C SER A 436 -7.87 -3.73 4.74
N VAL A 437 -8.11 -5.02 4.48
CA VAL A 437 -7.19 -6.13 4.82
C VAL A 437 -7.17 -7.16 3.70
N LYS A 438 -6.13 -7.99 3.66
CA LYS A 438 -6.07 -9.16 2.80
C LYS A 438 -6.89 -10.29 3.40
N PRO A 439 -7.64 -11.07 2.60
CA PRO A 439 -8.24 -12.31 3.06
C PRO A 439 -7.22 -13.32 3.57
N ASN A 440 -7.66 -14.13 4.53
CA ASN A 440 -6.99 -15.28 5.12
C ASN A 440 -5.56 -14.94 5.58
N THR A 441 -5.36 -13.72 6.07
CA THR A 441 -4.06 -13.17 6.43
C THR A 441 -4.05 -12.87 7.93
N ASP A 442 -2.95 -13.20 8.59
CA ASP A 442 -2.77 -12.89 10.00
C ASP A 442 -2.37 -11.43 10.19
N TYR A 443 -3.01 -10.79 11.17
CA TYR A 443 -2.76 -9.41 11.57
C TYR A 443 -2.54 -9.35 13.07
N TYR A 444 -1.64 -8.45 13.50
CA TYR A 444 -1.40 -8.14 14.90
C TYR A 444 -2.07 -6.81 15.24
N LEU A 445 -3.02 -6.84 16.17
CA LEU A 445 -3.70 -5.65 16.71
C LEU A 445 -3.15 -5.34 18.09
N SER A 446 -2.76 -4.08 18.30
CA SER A 446 -2.27 -3.58 19.57
C SER A 446 -2.92 -2.27 19.97
N PHE A 447 -3.06 -2.07 21.28
CA PHE A 447 -3.57 -0.85 21.89
C PHE A 447 -3.27 -0.85 23.39
N GLU A 448 -3.46 0.29 24.03
CA GLU A 448 -3.45 0.46 25.47
C GLU A 448 -4.79 1.05 25.92
N THR A 449 -5.31 0.57 27.06
CA THR A 449 -6.55 1.08 27.68
C THR A 449 -6.30 1.52 29.13
N THR A 450 -7.04 2.51 29.62
CA THR A 450 -7.06 2.88 31.04
C THR A 450 -7.95 1.97 31.89
N ASP A 451 -8.85 1.21 31.27
CA ASP A 451 -9.74 0.24 31.93
C ASP A 451 -9.64 -1.11 31.20
N THR A 452 -8.95 -2.06 31.82
CA THR A 452 -8.76 -3.43 31.30
C THR A 452 -9.94 -4.37 31.61
N THR A 453 -10.95 -3.89 32.35
CA THR A 453 -12.13 -4.68 32.73
C THR A 453 -13.21 -4.54 31.68
N TYR A 454 -13.48 -3.31 31.26
CA TYR A 454 -14.56 -3.00 30.31
C TYR A 454 -14.09 -2.38 29.00
N GLY A 455 -12.89 -1.80 28.97
CA GLY A 455 -12.32 -1.20 27.77
C GLY A 455 -11.69 -2.24 26.86
N SER A 456 -12.24 -2.40 25.67
CA SER A 456 -11.74 -3.36 24.68
C SER A 456 -11.72 -2.81 23.26
N LEU A 457 -10.95 -3.47 22.39
CA LEU A 457 -11.13 -3.38 20.95
C LEU A 457 -11.85 -4.63 20.44
N ALA A 458 -12.83 -4.45 19.57
CA ALA A 458 -13.52 -5.54 18.89
C ALA A 458 -13.22 -5.51 17.38
N VAL A 459 -13.08 -6.68 16.79
CA VAL A 459 -12.82 -6.87 15.36
C VAL A 459 -14.01 -7.60 14.74
N TYR A 460 -14.58 -7.01 13.70
CA TYR A 460 -15.71 -7.58 12.98
C TYR A 460 -15.40 -7.75 11.49
N GLY A 461 -15.95 -8.82 10.91
CA GLY A 461 -15.87 -9.10 9.48
C GLY A 461 -16.86 -8.28 8.65
N MET A 462 -16.74 -8.39 7.33
CA MET A 462 -17.64 -7.79 6.35
C MET A 462 -19.08 -8.30 6.46
N ASP A 463 -19.22 -9.53 6.95
CA ASP A 463 -20.46 -10.23 7.22
C ASP A 463 -21.07 -9.88 8.58
N LYS A 464 -20.50 -8.88 9.27
CA LYS A 464 -20.94 -8.42 10.59
C LYS A 464 -20.67 -9.41 11.72
N ASN A 465 -20.00 -10.53 11.46
CA ASN A 465 -19.67 -11.49 12.48
C ASN A 465 -18.44 -11.04 13.28
N ASN A 466 -18.45 -11.34 14.58
CA ASN A 466 -17.31 -11.09 15.43
C ASN A 466 -16.16 -12.01 15.05
N ILE A 467 -15.00 -11.43 14.78
CA ILE A 467 -13.74 -12.14 14.53
C ILE A 467 -12.95 -12.28 15.83
N ASP A 468 -12.82 -11.18 16.58
CA ASP A 468 -12.09 -11.18 17.86
C ASP A 468 -12.59 -10.07 18.80
N ASN A 469 -12.33 -10.22 20.11
CA ASN A 469 -12.56 -9.21 21.15
C ASN A 469 -11.36 -9.16 22.10
N LEU A 470 -10.69 -8.01 22.18
CA LEU A 470 -9.45 -7.81 22.93
C LEU A 470 -9.70 -6.90 24.14
N SER A 471 -9.66 -7.44 25.35
CA SER A 471 -9.94 -6.70 26.60
C SER A 471 -8.72 -6.11 27.31
N SER A 472 -7.50 -6.48 26.93
CA SER A 472 -6.27 -5.93 27.55
C SER A 472 -4.96 -6.31 26.85
N ASP A 473 -4.91 -7.47 26.19
CA ASP A 473 -3.68 -7.95 25.54
C ASP A 473 -3.74 -7.84 24.01
N SER A 474 -2.76 -7.12 23.46
CA SER A 474 -2.44 -7.09 22.03
C SER A 474 -2.17 -8.51 21.53
N ARG A 475 -2.82 -8.92 20.43
CA ARG A 475 -2.69 -10.29 19.90
C ARG A 475 -2.92 -10.34 18.40
N SER A 476 -2.55 -11.48 17.82
CA SER A 476 -2.81 -11.77 16.42
C SER A 476 -4.19 -12.40 16.19
N PHE A 477 -4.85 -12.04 15.10
CA PHE A 477 -6.06 -12.68 14.59
C PHE A 477 -5.94 -12.91 13.07
N ASN A 478 -6.73 -13.81 12.51
CA ASN A 478 -6.80 -14.02 11.06
C ASN A 478 -7.99 -13.27 10.48
N SER A 479 -7.79 -12.59 9.36
CA SER A 479 -8.86 -11.84 8.68
C SER A 479 -9.95 -12.72 8.09
N GLY A 480 -9.80 -14.04 7.98
CA GLY A 480 -10.76 -14.92 7.31
C GLY A 480 -11.02 -14.48 5.85
N ASN A 481 -12.18 -14.78 5.27
CA ASN A 481 -12.44 -14.40 3.87
C ASN A 481 -12.75 -12.91 3.65
N ASN A 482 -12.34 -12.03 4.57
CA ASN A 482 -12.69 -10.60 4.57
C ASN A 482 -11.65 -9.75 3.81
N ASN A 483 -12.13 -8.88 2.92
CA ASN A 483 -11.31 -7.86 2.23
C ASN A 483 -11.21 -6.54 3.02
N TYR A 484 -12.00 -6.41 4.08
CA TYR A 484 -11.96 -5.32 5.05
C TYR A 484 -12.53 -5.81 6.37
N ILE A 485 -12.14 -5.17 7.46
CA ILE A 485 -12.65 -5.41 8.81
C ILE A 485 -13.08 -4.09 9.44
N TYR A 486 -13.91 -4.18 10.47
CA TYR A 486 -14.22 -3.06 11.34
C TYR A 486 -13.45 -3.23 12.65
N ILE A 487 -12.65 -2.22 12.99
CA ILE A 487 -12.02 -2.10 14.31
C ILE A 487 -12.86 -1.16 15.14
N MET A 488 -13.34 -1.65 16.28
CA MET A 488 -14.25 -0.92 17.15
C MET A 488 -13.62 -0.66 18.51
N ILE A 489 -13.56 0.61 18.90
CA ILE A 489 -13.36 1.02 20.29
C ILE A 489 -14.67 0.76 21.02
N TYR A 490 -14.63 -0.07 22.07
CA TYR A 490 -15.82 -0.56 22.74
C TYR A 490 -15.68 -0.54 24.26
N ASN A 491 -16.73 -0.09 24.94
CA ASN A 491 -16.89 -0.22 26.39
C ASN A 491 -18.10 -1.10 26.70
N GLY A 492 -17.85 -2.27 27.29
CA GLY A 492 -18.80 -3.37 27.34
C GLY A 492 -19.60 -3.58 28.61
N GLY A 493 -19.63 -2.66 29.58
CA GLY A 493 -20.37 -2.97 30.80
C GLY A 493 -20.65 -1.91 31.84
N SER A 494 -20.15 -0.68 31.71
CA SER A 494 -20.49 0.37 32.68
C SER A 494 -20.51 1.75 32.06
N ILE A 495 -21.35 2.63 32.61
CA ILE A 495 -21.31 4.07 32.30
C ILE A 495 -20.02 4.61 32.90
N SER A 496 -18.98 4.71 32.08
CA SER A 496 -17.64 5.12 32.49
C SER A 496 -16.96 5.93 31.39
N THR A 497 -15.83 6.54 31.76
CA THR A 497 -14.90 7.14 30.82
C THR A 497 -13.71 6.21 30.66
N VAL A 498 -13.49 5.70 29.46
CA VAL A 498 -12.37 4.79 29.14
C VAL A 498 -11.43 5.45 28.15
N GLY A 499 -10.14 5.46 28.47
CA GLY A 499 -9.08 5.99 27.61
C GLY A 499 -8.45 4.90 26.75
N TYR A 500 -8.20 5.20 25.47
CA TYR A 500 -7.54 4.31 24.51
C TYR A 500 -6.39 5.03 23.82
N ARG A 501 -5.25 4.36 23.65
CA ARG A 501 -4.09 4.90 22.94
C ARG A 501 -3.28 3.79 22.27
N ASN A 502 -2.31 4.20 21.47
CA ASN A 502 -1.39 3.39 20.69
C ASN A 502 -2.09 2.31 19.84
N ILE A 503 -3.26 2.63 19.27
CA ILE A 503 -4.01 1.68 18.46
C ILE A 503 -3.27 1.45 17.13
N MET A 504 -2.76 0.24 16.92
CA MET A 504 -2.05 -0.14 15.70
C MET A 504 -2.49 -1.51 15.20
N LEU A 505 -2.61 -1.62 13.87
CA LEU A 505 -2.83 -2.88 13.16
C LEU A 505 -1.73 -3.07 12.12
N MET A 506 -1.03 -4.20 12.21
CA MET A 506 0.08 -4.55 11.31
C MET A 506 -0.09 -5.95 10.75
N GLU A 507 0.36 -6.19 9.52
CA GLU A 507 0.37 -7.54 8.93
C GLU A 507 1.45 -8.42 9.57
N GLY A 508 1.04 -9.62 10.00
CA GLY A 508 1.86 -10.62 10.66
C GLY A 508 1.38 -10.95 12.08
N THR A 509 2.15 -11.78 12.77
CA THR A 509 1.85 -12.26 14.13
C THR A 509 2.79 -11.67 15.20
N THR A 510 3.68 -10.76 14.81
CA THR A 510 4.72 -10.22 15.70
C THR A 510 4.29 -8.88 16.29
N ALA A 511 4.58 -8.68 17.58
CA ALA A 511 4.27 -7.43 18.27
C ALA A 511 5.13 -6.26 17.74
N PRO A 512 4.55 -5.07 17.55
CA PRO A 512 5.30 -3.87 17.22
C PRO A 512 6.19 -3.43 18.39
N LEU A 513 7.39 -2.93 18.09
CA LEU A 513 8.33 -2.44 19.11
C LEU A 513 7.89 -1.10 19.74
N THR A 514 7.28 -0.22 18.95
CA THR A 514 6.84 1.13 19.35
C THR A 514 5.64 1.55 18.52
N TYR A 515 4.91 2.56 19.02
CA TYR A 515 3.79 3.15 18.27
C TYR A 515 4.27 3.81 16.97
N LYS A 516 3.54 3.56 15.89
CA LYS A 516 3.71 4.22 14.59
C LYS A 516 2.36 4.76 14.11
N SER A 517 2.33 6.04 13.78
CA SER A 517 1.13 6.67 13.22
C SER A 517 0.94 6.25 11.77
N CYS A 518 -0.31 6.16 11.32
CA CYS A 518 -0.62 5.85 9.94
C CYS A 518 -0.57 7.13 9.10
N ARG A 519 0.40 7.22 8.20
CA ARG A 519 0.40 8.25 7.14
C ARG A 519 -0.17 7.65 5.87
N ILE A 520 -1.12 8.34 5.26
CA ILE A 520 -1.77 7.90 4.02
C ILE A 520 -1.36 8.85 2.90
N GLU A 521 -0.87 8.28 1.81
CA GLU A 521 -0.64 8.98 0.55
C GLU A 521 -1.47 8.29 -0.52
N ARG A 522 -2.14 9.07 -1.36
CA ARG A 522 -3.06 8.53 -2.36
C ARG A 522 -2.87 9.29 -3.65
N VAL A 523 -2.94 8.58 -4.76
CA VAL A 523 -3.14 9.17 -6.08
C VAL A 523 -4.47 8.67 -6.61
N VAL A 524 -5.36 9.60 -6.92
CA VAL A 524 -6.59 9.31 -7.69
C VAL A 524 -6.36 9.77 -9.12
N LEU A 525 -6.72 8.93 -10.08
CA LEU A 525 -6.69 9.29 -11.50
C LEU A 525 -8.13 9.42 -11.99
N GLU A 526 -8.67 10.63 -12.05
CA GLU A 526 -10.05 10.86 -12.48
C GLU A 526 -10.24 10.69 -13.99
N THR A 527 -10.37 9.44 -14.43
CA THR A 527 -10.57 9.10 -15.84
C THR A 527 -11.27 7.75 -16.03
N LYS A 528 -11.70 7.46 -17.25
CA LYS A 528 -12.27 6.18 -17.68
C LYS A 528 -11.28 5.47 -18.58
N LEU A 529 -10.89 4.25 -18.21
CA LEU A 529 -9.92 3.43 -18.93
C LEU A 529 -10.58 2.16 -19.45
N THR A 530 -10.53 2.02 -20.77
CA THR A 530 -11.05 0.90 -21.56
C THR A 530 -9.94 -0.07 -21.95
N SER A 531 -10.27 -1.19 -22.59
CA SER A 531 -9.30 -2.27 -22.88
C SER A 531 -8.06 -1.88 -23.69
N ASP A 532 -8.09 -0.78 -24.45
CA ASP A 532 -6.92 -0.30 -25.21
C ASP A 532 -6.17 0.83 -24.48
N ASP A 533 -6.70 1.32 -23.36
CA ASP A 533 -6.15 2.46 -22.65
C ASP A 533 -5.10 2.01 -21.64
N SER A 534 -3.98 2.74 -21.62
CA SER A 534 -2.94 2.54 -20.62
C SER A 534 -2.45 3.88 -20.10
N ILE A 535 -2.24 3.93 -18.79
CA ILE A 535 -1.67 5.08 -18.09
C ILE A 535 -0.50 4.63 -17.24
N VAL A 536 0.55 5.42 -17.25
CA VAL A 536 1.73 5.29 -16.41
C VAL A 536 1.80 6.53 -15.53
N TYR A 537 1.75 6.32 -14.22
CA TYR A 537 2.07 7.32 -13.23
C TYR A 537 3.52 7.14 -12.78
N ASP A 538 4.33 8.19 -12.92
CA ASP A 538 5.75 8.19 -12.58
C ASP A 538 6.11 9.53 -11.93
N ASN A 539 6.29 9.53 -10.60
CA ASN A 539 6.69 10.71 -9.82
C ASN A 539 5.86 11.99 -10.05
N GLY A 540 4.53 11.87 -10.08
CA GLY A 540 3.62 13.00 -10.31
C GLY A 540 3.38 13.34 -11.79
N GLU A 541 4.08 12.70 -12.71
CA GLU A 541 3.79 12.77 -14.15
C GLU A 541 2.89 11.61 -14.58
N VAL A 542 1.89 11.94 -15.40
CA VAL A 542 0.95 10.97 -15.97
C VAL A 542 1.15 10.92 -17.48
N THR A 543 1.60 9.77 -17.98
CA THR A 543 1.81 9.50 -19.40
C THR A 543 0.96 8.31 -19.85
N GLY A 544 0.66 8.19 -21.14
CA GLY A 544 -0.28 7.18 -21.61
C GLY A 544 -1.00 7.54 -22.89
N SER A 545 -1.91 6.65 -23.28
CA SER A 545 -2.71 6.77 -24.49
C SER A 545 -4.15 6.40 -24.18
N ILE A 546 -5.06 7.32 -24.48
CA ILE A 546 -6.51 7.08 -24.40
C ILE A 546 -7.02 6.92 -25.82
N TRP A 547 -7.59 5.76 -26.10
CA TRP A 547 -8.13 5.33 -27.38
C TRP A 547 -9.65 5.40 -27.45
N TRP A 548 -10.34 5.38 -26.31
CA TRP A 548 -11.80 5.34 -26.29
C TRP A 548 -12.43 6.57 -25.65
N LYS A 549 -13.60 6.93 -26.15
CA LYS A 549 -14.40 8.03 -25.62
C LYS A 549 -15.84 7.58 -25.44
N HIS A 550 -16.50 8.21 -24.47
CA HIS A 550 -17.86 7.93 -24.08
C HIS A 550 -18.66 9.21 -24.24
N LYS A 551 -19.79 9.14 -24.95
CA LYS A 551 -20.65 10.29 -25.17
C LYS A 551 -22.10 9.92 -24.96
N THR A 552 -22.75 10.64 -24.07
CA THR A 552 -24.20 10.62 -23.96
C THR A 552 -24.80 11.46 -25.08
N LEU A 553 -25.76 10.89 -25.80
CA LEU A 553 -26.41 11.52 -26.95
C LEU A 553 -27.80 12.01 -26.57
N PHE A 554 -27.90 13.23 -26.06
CA PHE A 554 -29.19 13.88 -25.81
C PHE A 554 -29.74 14.57 -27.06
N GLY A 555 -31.06 14.65 -27.17
CA GLY A 555 -31.73 15.36 -28.25
C GLY A 555 -31.44 16.87 -28.26
N LYS A 556 -31.28 17.48 -27.09
CA LYS A 556 -30.97 18.93 -26.98
C LYS A 556 -29.56 19.29 -27.47
N ASP A 557 -28.63 18.34 -27.46
CA ASP A 557 -27.21 18.58 -27.74
C ASP A 557 -26.83 18.33 -29.21
N TYR A 558 -27.66 17.58 -29.93
CA TYR A 558 -27.36 17.14 -31.29
C TYR A 558 -28.55 17.30 -32.24
N ASP A 559 -28.25 17.46 -33.53
CA ASP A 559 -29.27 17.63 -34.55
C ASP A 559 -29.85 16.29 -35.01
N TRP A 560 -30.62 15.64 -34.13
CA TRP A 560 -31.34 14.42 -34.46
C TRP A 560 -32.51 14.69 -35.40
N GLN A 561 -32.70 13.79 -36.37
CA GLN A 561 -33.66 13.94 -37.45
C GLN A 561 -34.32 12.59 -37.76
N TYR A 562 -35.55 12.64 -38.28
CA TYR A 562 -36.20 11.47 -38.87
C TYR A 562 -35.59 11.17 -40.24
N PHE A 563 -35.39 9.89 -40.55
CA PHE A 563 -34.83 9.45 -41.84
C PHE A 563 -35.79 8.58 -42.63
N ASN A 564 -36.26 7.47 -42.06
CA ASN A 564 -37.08 6.50 -42.80
C ASN A 564 -38.06 5.77 -41.90
N ASP A 565 -39.14 5.26 -42.49
CA ASP A 565 -40.16 4.45 -41.84
C ASP A 565 -39.87 2.96 -42.00
N GLY A 566 -40.14 2.17 -40.97
CA GLY A 566 -39.99 0.72 -40.95
C GLY A 566 -41.17 0.06 -40.26
N THR A 567 -41.36 -1.24 -40.46
CA THR A 567 -42.40 -1.98 -39.74
C THR A 567 -41.99 -2.13 -38.27
N GLY A 568 -42.80 -1.63 -37.34
CA GLY A 568 -42.54 -1.77 -35.89
C GLY A 568 -41.68 -0.65 -35.28
N GLY A 569 -41.26 0.34 -36.06
CA GLY A 569 -40.31 1.37 -35.61
C GLY A 569 -39.83 2.29 -36.72
N LYS A 570 -39.11 3.35 -36.35
CA LYS A 570 -38.71 4.42 -37.27
C LYS A 570 -37.21 4.66 -37.20
N CYS A 571 -36.56 4.86 -38.35
CA CYS A 571 -35.15 5.19 -38.44
C CYS A 571 -34.93 6.68 -38.18
N ILE A 572 -34.03 6.98 -37.25
CA ILE A 572 -33.56 8.33 -36.94
C ILE A 572 -32.07 8.44 -37.21
N ILE A 573 -31.62 9.65 -37.52
CA ILE A 573 -30.24 9.95 -37.83
C ILE A 573 -29.74 11.15 -37.06
N VAL A 574 -28.43 11.22 -36.89
CA VAL A 574 -27.73 12.47 -36.60
C VAL A 574 -26.59 12.63 -37.61
N PRO A 575 -26.46 13.81 -38.26
CA PRO A 575 -25.34 14.09 -39.14
C PRO A 575 -24.02 13.92 -38.41
N ARG A 576 -23.05 13.27 -39.06
CA ARG A 576 -21.69 13.14 -38.50
C ARG A 576 -21.01 14.49 -38.29
N SER A 577 -21.43 15.52 -39.04
CA SER A 577 -21.03 16.91 -38.81
C SER A 577 -21.56 17.48 -37.47
N SER A 578 -22.71 17.03 -36.99
CA SER A 578 -23.20 17.38 -35.64
C SER A 578 -22.45 16.63 -34.55
N LEU A 579 -21.70 15.59 -34.92
CA LEU A 579 -20.82 14.80 -34.06
C LEU A 579 -19.34 15.22 -34.20
N LEU A 580 -19.03 16.38 -34.81
CA LEU A 580 -17.65 16.84 -35.03
C LEU A 580 -16.86 16.86 -33.71
N GLY A 581 -15.71 16.18 -33.71
CA GLY A 581 -14.89 15.90 -32.53
C GLY A 581 -14.96 14.43 -32.07
N LEU A 582 -15.99 13.68 -32.46
CA LEU A 582 -16.11 12.25 -32.21
C LEU A 582 -15.52 11.47 -33.41
N GLN A 583 -14.28 10.97 -33.29
CA GLN A 583 -13.61 10.15 -34.33
C GLN A 583 -14.14 8.70 -34.37
N ILE A 584 -15.41 8.52 -34.76
CA ILE A 584 -16.20 7.27 -34.75
C ILE A 584 -15.72 6.28 -35.85
N ARG A 585 -15.73 4.95 -35.63
CA ARG A 585 -15.34 3.93 -36.63
C ARG A 585 -16.43 2.86 -36.80
N ASN A 586 -16.84 2.62 -38.05
CA ASN A 586 -18.03 1.84 -38.44
C ASN A 586 -18.15 0.40 -37.87
N SER A 587 -17.09 -0.20 -37.31
CA SER A 587 -17.08 -1.60 -36.85
C SER A 587 -16.60 -1.84 -35.42
N SER A 588 -16.22 -0.81 -34.67
CA SER A 588 -15.65 -0.95 -33.32
C SER A 588 -16.43 -0.23 -32.23
N ASP A 589 -17.45 0.54 -32.58
CA ASP A 589 -18.18 1.33 -31.60
C ASP A 589 -19.22 0.46 -30.88
N VAL A 590 -19.70 0.93 -29.72
CA VAL A 590 -20.75 0.28 -28.94
C VAL A 590 -21.80 1.33 -28.65
N PHE A 591 -23.05 1.09 -29.07
CA PHE A 591 -24.16 1.98 -28.80
C PHE A 591 -25.14 1.30 -27.84
N ALA A 592 -25.41 1.96 -26.72
CA ALA A 592 -26.32 1.48 -25.70
C ALA A 592 -27.55 2.38 -25.60
N LYS A 593 -28.72 1.76 -25.41
CA LYS A 593 -29.95 2.47 -25.06
C LYS A 593 -29.81 3.13 -23.68
N HIS A 594 -30.74 4.02 -23.36
CA HIS A 594 -30.85 4.63 -22.03
C HIS A 594 -31.05 3.62 -20.88
N ASP A 595 -31.60 2.44 -21.18
CA ASP A 595 -31.73 1.32 -20.25
C ASP A 595 -30.48 0.42 -20.21
N GLY A 596 -29.39 0.81 -20.88
CA GLY A 596 -28.15 0.03 -20.95
C GLY A 596 -28.17 -1.12 -21.95
N THR A 597 -29.28 -1.39 -22.63
CA THR A 597 -29.31 -2.46 -23.65
C THR A 597 -28.34 -2.12 -24.78
N ILE A 598 -27.40 -3.03 -25.05
CA ILE A 598 -26.44 -2.87 -26.14
C ILE A 598 -27.13 -3.18 -27.47
N LEU A 599 -27.05 -2.24 -28.40
CA LEU A 599 -27.64 -2.34 -29.72
C LEU A 599 -26.68 -3.06 -30.68
N SER A 600 -27.24 -3.81 -31.63
CA SER A 600 -26.42 -4.47 -32.65
C SER A 600 -25.99 -3.50 -33.74
N ALA A 601 -24.73 -3.56 -34.17
CA ALA A 601 -24.27 -2.87 -35.38
C ALA A 601 -24.76 -3.64 -36.62
N LYS A 602 -25.73 -3.10 -37.37
CA LYS A 602 -26.31 -3.76 -38.56
C LYS A 602 -26.66 -2.74 -39.64
N THR A 603 -26.32 -3.07 -40.89
CA THR A 603 -26.47 -2.20 -42.08
C THR A 603 -27.88 -2.18 -42.69
N ASN A 604 -28.87 -2.90 -42.12
CA ASN A 604 -30.15 -3.19 -42.80
C ASN A 604 -31.40 -2.68 -42.04
N PHE A 605 -31.34 -1.52 -41.40
CA PHE A 605 -32.48 -0.87 -40.73
C PHE A 605 -33.29 -1.77 -39.77
N THR A 606 -32.64 -2.74 -39.13
CA THR A 606 -33.31 -3.65 -38.20
C THR A 606 -33.69 -2.91 -36.91
N LEU A 607 -34.85 -3.24 -36.31
CA LEU A 607 -35.26 -2.68 -35.02
C LEU A 607 -34.21 -2.93 -33.94
N ASP A 608 -34.00 -1.93 -33.07
CA ASP A 608 -32.95 -1.94 -32.05
C ASP A 608 -31.55 -2.26 -32.64
N ALA A 609 -31.24 -1.66 -33.78
CA ALA A 609 -29.91 -1.68 -34.38
C ALA A 609 -29.46 -0.28 -34.77
N TYR A 610 -28.16 -0.11 -34.91
CA TYR A 610 -27.52 1.13 -35.34
C TYR A 610 -26.51 0.87 -36.45
N ASP A 611 -26.19 1.92 -37.21
CA ASP A 611 -25.13 1.96 -38.20
C ASP A 611 -24.40 3.30 -38.10
N ALA A 612 -23.08 3.28 -38.28
CA ALA A 612 -22.23 4.45 -38.16
C ALA A 612 -21.45 4.62 -39.46
N GLY A 613 -22.07 5.26 -40.46
CA GLY A 613 -21.45 5.60 -41.76
C GLY A 613 -21.17 7.10 -41.88
N ASP A 614 -21.61 7.70 -42.99
CA ASP A 614 -21.61 9.17 -43.17
C ASP A 614 -22.62 9.87 -42.23
N TYR A 615 -23.63 9.12 -41.77
CA TYR A 615 -24.55 9.48 -40.70
C TYR A 615 -24.53 8.40 -39.64
N PHE A 616 -24.90 8.76 -38.41
CA PHE A 616 -25.19 7.78 -37.37
C PHE A 616 -26.69 7.47 -37.39
N TYR A 617 -27.05 6.23 -37.69
CA TYR A 617 -28.41 5.73 -37.81
C TYR A 617 -28.80 4.94 -36.57
N TYR A 618 -30.02 5.12 -36.09
CA TYR A 618 -30.62 4.30 -35.04
C TYR A 618 -32.09 4.00 -35.38
N ASN A 619 -32.53 2.76 -35.17
CA ASN A 619 -33.92 2.35 -35.41
C ASN A 619 -34.62 1.99 -34.09
N PRO A 620 -35.14 2.97 -33.33
CA PRO A 620 -35.98 2.70 -32.18
C PRO A 620 -37.31 2.03 -32.56
N LYS A 621 -37.84 1.22 -31.64
CA LYS A 621 -39.18 0.63 -31.75
C LYS A 621 -40.27 1.66 -31.47
N ASP A 622 -41.42 1.49 -32.13
CA ASP A 622 -42.62 2.29 -31.87
C ASP A 622 -43.11 2.13 -30.41
N SER A 623 -42.92 0.95 -29.81
CA SER A 623 -43.22 0.72 -28.39
C SER A 623 -42.42 1.59 -27.42
N ASP A 624 -41.20 1.98 -27.82
CA ASP A 624 -40.27 2.72 -26.97
C ASP A 624 -40.49 4.22 -27.14
N THR A 625 -40.69 4.65 -28.38
CA THR A 625 -40.91 6.05 -28.75
C THR A 625 -42.34 6.51 -28.51
N GLY A 626 -43.30 5.58 -28.49
CA GLY A 626 -44.72 5.90 -28.50
C GLY A 626 -45.21 6.42 -29.86
N TRP A 627 -44.38 6.31 -30.90
CA TRP A 627 -44.77 6.68 -32.24
C TRP A 627 -45.75 5.68 -32.84
N SER A 628 -46.58 6.18 -33.74
CA SER A 628 -47.52 5.41 -34.53
C SER A 628 -46.89 5.00 -35.85
N GLU A 629 -47.13 3.75 -36.26
CA GLU A 629 -46.81 3.25 -37.59
C GLU A 629 -47.28 4.18 -38.71
N SER A 630 -48.42 4.87 -38.53
CA SER A 630 -49.01 5.72 -39.58
C SER A 630 -48.52 7.17 -39.58
N ILE A 631 -47.69 7.60 -38.62
CA ILE A 631 -47.29 9.00 -38.46
C ILE A 631 -45.78 9.13 -38.26
N ASN A 632 -45.13 9.86 -39.16
CA ASN A 632 -43.70 10.12 -39.07
C ASN A 632 -43.38 11.33 -38.19
N PRO A 633 -42.45 11.20 -37.22
CA PRO A 633 -42.02 12.31 -36.38
C PRO A 633 -41.20 13.33 -37.19
N ASN A 634 -41.21 14.58 -36.75
CA ASN A 634 -40.25 15.60 -37.17
C ASN A 634 -39.00 15.63 -36.27
N SER A 635 -38.01 16.46 -36.63
CA SER A 635 -36.76 16.57 -35.87
C SER A 635 -36.94 16.99 -34.42
N ASP A 636 -37.89 17.88 -34.10
CA ASP A 636 -38.15 18.29 -32.71
C ASP A 636 -38.74 17.12 -31.89
N GLU A 637 -39.63 16.33 -32.50
CA GLU A 637 -40.25 15.14 -31.90
C GLU A 637 -39.20 14.04 -31.67
N VAL A 638 -38.25 13.88 -32.60
CA VAL A 638 -37.08 12.99 -32.42
C VAL A 638 -36.17 13.49 -31.30
N LYS A 639 -35.89 14.80 -31.21
CA LYS A 639 -35.08 15.37 -30.12
C LYS A 639 -35.75 15.21 -28.75
N ALA A 640 -37.06 15.38 -28.66
CA ALA A 640 -37.80 15.09 -27.44
C ALA A 640 -37.63 13.63 -27.01
N PHE A 641 -37.73 12.68 -27.94
CA PHE A 641 -37.45 11.26 -27.67
C PHE A 641 -36.03 11.01 -27.17
N MET A 642 -35.02 11.58 -27.83
CA MET A 642 -33.61 11.46 -27.41
C MET A 642 -33.30 12.19 -26.09
N ASN A 643 -34.21 13.00 -25.57
CA ASN A 643 -34.15 13.58 -24.22
C ASN A 643 -34.93 12.75 -23.17
N GLY A 644 -35.50 11.61 -23.55
CA GLY A 644 -36.22 10.71 -22.65
C GLY A 644 -37.74 10.90 -22.63
N TRP A 645 -38.31 11.58 -23.61
CA TRP A 645 -39.76 11.78 -23.70
C TRP A 645 -40.41 10.86 -24.73
N LYS A 646 -41.33 10.02 -24.26
CA LYS A 646 -42.16 9.13 -25.07
C LYS A 646 -43.44 9.83 -25.48
N ALA A 647 -43.84 9.70 -26.75
CA ALA A 647 -45.10 10.22 -27.25
C ALA A 647 -46.28 9.43 -26.64
N LEU A 648 -47.29 10.15 -26.16
CA LEU A 648 -48.47 9.58 -25.52
C LEU A 648 -49.71 9.68 -26.40
N ALA A 649 -49.83 10.78 -27.15
CA ALA A 649 -51.01 11.10 -27.93
C ALA A 649 -50.61 11.85 -29.21
N TYR A 650 -51.45 11.74 -30.24
CA TYR A 650 -51.28 12.45 -31.50
C TYR A 650 -52.60 13.03 -31.99
N ASN A 651 -52.51 14.08 -32.79
CA ASN A 651 -53.64 14.67 -33.49
C ASN A 651 -53.64 14.19 -34.94
N GLY A 652 -54.61 13.34 -35.28
CA GLY A 652 -54.73 12.75 -36.63
C GLY A 652 -55.07 13.76 -37.74
N ALA A 653 -55.59 14.96 -37.40
CA ALA A 653 -55.84 16.00 -38.39
C ALA A 653 -54.56 16.72 -38.82
N THR A 654 -53.58 16.81 -37.90
CA THR A 654 -52.34 17.55 -38.12
C THR A 654 -51.14 16.63 -38.33
N ASN A 655 -51.31 15.32 -38.11
CA ASN A 655 -50.26 14.30 -38.09
C ASN A 655 -49.08 14.69 -37.19
N ARG A 656 -49.39 15.18 -35.98
CA ARG A 656 -48.38 15.59 -34.97
C ARG A 656 -48.63 14.96 -33.62
N TYR A 657 -47.55 14.68 -32.91
CA TYR A 657 -47.62 14.25 -31.51
C TYR A 657 -47.94 15.45 -30.62
N THR A 658 -48.78 15.20 -29.62
CA THR A 658 -49.43 16.25 -28.82
C THR A 658 -49.26 16.05 -27.32
N GLY A 659 -48.95 14.84 -26.87
CA GLY A 659 -48.71 14.53 -25.46
C GLY A 659 -47.39 13.78 -25.29
N TRP A 660 -46.71 14.02 -24.17
CA TRP A 660 -45.41 13.45 -23.84
C TRP A 660 -45.37 12.96 -22.39
N VAL A 661 -44.70 11.84 -22.17
CA VAL A 661 -44.42 11.27 -20.84
C VAL A 661 -42.97 10.83 -20.77
N SER A 662 -42.41 10.79 -19.57
CA SER A 662 -41.08 10.26 -19.33
C SER A 662 -41.02 8.78 -19.71
N ILE A 663 -40.00 8.37 -20.43
CA ILE A 663 -39.76 6.95 -20.76
C ILE A 663 -39.36 6.12 -19.52
N ILE A 664 -38.95 6.77 -18.44
CA ILE A 664 -38.49 6.10 -17.22
C ILE A 664 -39.67 5.59 -16.37
N ASP A 665 -40.66 6.45 -16.14
CA ASP A 665 -41.73 6.21 -15.16
C ASP A 665 -43.13 6.64 -15.64
N ASN A 666 -43.25 7.07 -16.90
CA ASN A 666 -44.46 7.66 -17.48
C ASN A 666 -44.93 8.96 -16.80
N SER A 667 -44.07 9.65 -16.05
CA SER A 667 -44.40 10.95 -15.46
C SER A 667 -44.53 12.05 -16.52
N TYR A 668 -45.29 13.11 -16.22
CA TYR A 668 -45.55 14.20 -17.16
C TYR A 668 -44.51 15.35 -17.02
N PRO A 669 -44.03 15.95 -18.13
CA PRO A 669 -42.93 16.91 -18.16
C PRO A 669 -43.06 18.13 -17.23
N LEU A 670 -44.28 18.67 -17.09
CA LEU A 670 -44.58 19.85 -16.27
C LEU A 670 -45.54 19.52 -15.11
N GLY A 671 -45.63 18.23 -14.77
CA GLY A 671 -46.57 17.69 -13.79
C GLY A 671 -47.98 17.51 -14.32
N ALA A 672 -48.76 16.72 -13.59
CA ALA A 672 -50.18 16.48 -13.83
C ALA A 672 -50.99 16.88 -12.60
N THR A 673 -52.26 17.23 -12.80
CA THR A 673 -53.22 17.36 -11.71
C THR A 673 -54.33 16.33 -11.90
N THR A 674 -55.09 16.03 -10.84
CA THR A 674 -56.29 15.20 -10.95
C THR A 674 -57.54 16.06 -10.80
N THR A 675 -58.63 15.65 -11.43
CA THR A 675 -59.96 16.19 -11.14
C THR A 675 -60.43 15.69 -9.78
N THR A 676 -61.13 16.52 -9.02
CA THR A 676 -61.65 16.14 -7.69
C THR A 676 -63.16 15.93 -7.68
N THR A 677 -63.81 16.16 -8.82
CA THR A 677 -65.27 16.04 -8.99
C THR A 677 -65.61 15.35 -10.32
N THR A 678 -66.85 14.88 -10.44
CA THR A 678 -67.40 14.32 -11.67
C THR A 678 -68.32 15.37 -12.33
N SER A 679 -68.20 15.53 -13.64
CA SER A 679 -69.02 16.45 -14.45
C SER A 679 -69.57 15.75 -15.68
N THR A 680 -70.86 15.99 -15.96
CA THR A 680 -71.56 15.56 -17.18
C THR A 680 -71.82 16.81 -18.03
N GLY A 681 -71.02 17.00 -19.08
CA GLY A 681 -70.84 18.29 -19.75
C GLY A 681 -72.13 18.94 -20.26
N THR A 682 -72.42 20.16 -19.79
CA THR A 682 -73.41 21.08 -20.36
C THR A 682 -72.89 22.53 -20.24
N ALA A 683 -72.40 23.08 -21.37
CA ALA A 683 -71.72 24.39 -21.55
C ALA A 683 -70.37 24.58 -20.78
N THR A 684 -69.61 25.64 -21.14
CA THR A 684 -68.26 26.02 -20.66
C THR A 684 -67.95 25.45 -19.27
N THR A 685 -67.05 24.47 -19.20
CA THR A 685 -66.89 23.68 -17.99
C THR A 685 -65.79 24.27 -17.11
N SER A 686 -66.15 24.67 -15.89
CA SER A 686 -65.17 24.86 -14.81
C SER A 686 -64.75 23.46 -14.32
N ILE A 687 -63.47 23.18 -14.41
CA ILE A 687 -62.85 21.92 -14.00
C ILE A 687 -62.27 22.13 -12.61
N VAL A 688 -62.71 21.33 -11.66
CA VAL A 688 -62.15 21.31 -10.30
C VAL A 688 -60.95 20.37 -10.29
N VAL A 689 -59.77 20.91 -10.01
CA VAL A 689 -58.49 20.20 -10.01
C VAL A 689 -57.80 20.30 -8.65
N SER A 690 -56.95 19.32 -8.35
CA SER A 690 -56.15 19.31 -7.12
C SER A 690 -55.12 20.44 -7.05
N ASP A 691 -54.60 20.91 -8.19
CA ASP A 691 -53.64 22.02 -8.27
C ASP A 691 -53.74 22.74 -9.63
N SER A 692 -54.35 23.92 -9.66
CA SER A 692 -54.47 24.73 -10.87
C SER A 692 -53.20 25.52 -11.21
N SER A 693 -52.25 25.66 -10.28
CA SER A 693 -50.99 26.41 -10.52
C SER A 693 -50.12 25.79 -11.61
N LYS A 694 -50.41 24.53 -11.94
CA LYS A 694 -49.79 23.78 -13.04
C LYS A 694 -50.22 24.27 -14.42
N PHE A 695 -51.15 25.22 -14.55
CA PHE A 695 -51.69 25.70 -15.83
C PHE A 695 -51.59 27.21 -15.98
N SER A 696 -51.78 27.68 -17.20
CA SER A 696 -51.78 29.09 -17.59
C SER A 696 -52.92 29.33 -18.59
N VAL A 697 -53.41 30.56 -18.66
CA VAL A 697 -54.44 30.92 -19.64
C VAL A 697 -53.88 30.73 -21.05
N SER A 698 -54.69 30.16 -21.94
CA SER A 698 -54.35 29.72 -23.30
C SER A 698 -53.59 28.40 -23.40
N ASP A 699 -53.28 27.74 -22.28
CA ASP A 699 -52.74 26.38 -22.33
C ASP A 699 -53.76 25.46 -23.01
N TYR A 700 -53.26 24.60 -23.89
CA TYR A 700 -54.02 23.49 -24.41
C TYR A 700 -53.84 22.29 -23.47
N ILE A 701 -54.94 21.68 -23.05
CA ILE A 701 -54.95 20.60 -22.06
C ILE A 701 -55.67 19.37 -22.58
N MET A 702 -55.25 18.22 -22.08
CA MET A 702 -55.93 16.95 -22.27
C MET A 702 -56.40 16.42 -20.92
N ILE A 703 -57.56 15.76 -20.92
CA ILE A 703 -58.16 15.11 -19.76
C ILE A 703 -58.31 13.63 -20.09
N GLN A 704 -57.69 12.77 -19.28
CA GLN A 704 -57.72 11.33 -19.43
C GLN A 704 -58.70 10.70 -18.43
N ASN A 705 -59.77 10.10 -18.96
CA ASN A 705 -60.75 9.33 -18.19
C ASN A 705 -60.59 7.83 -18.51
N GLY A 706 -59.46 7.25 -18.10
CA GLY A 706 -59.11 5.87 -18.48
C GLY A 706 -58.74 5.77 -19.97
N ILE A 707 -59.65 5.25 -20.81
CA ILE A 707 -59.44 5.00 -22.24
C ILE A 707 -59.86 6.19 -23.13
N LEU A 708 -60.68 7.11 -22.61
CA LEU A 708 -61.20 8.25 -23.36
C LEU A 708 -60.40 9.53 -23.07
N TRP A 709 -60.11 10.28 -24.13
CA TRP A 709 -59.35 11.52 -24.10
C TRP A 709 -60.21 12.69 -24.56
N ASN A 710 -60.25 13.74 -23.75
CA ASN A 710 -60.95 14.99 -24.07
C ASN A 710 -59.97 16.16 -24.06
N TRP A 711 -60.21 17.18 -24.88
CA TRP A 711 -59.26 18.27 -25.12
C TRP A 711 -59.92 19.64 -25.04
N GLY A 712 -59.19 20.65 -24.55
CA GLY A 712 -59.70 22.01 -24.44
C GLY A 712 -58.61 23.04 -24.17
N TYR A 713 -58.95 24.31 -24.36
CA TYR A 713 -58.08 25.43 -23.99
C TYR A 713 -58.52 26.00 -22.66
N VAL A 714 -57.54 26.29 -21.80
CA VAL A 714 -57.74 27.05 -20.58
C VAL A 714 -58.05 28.49 -20.94
N THR A 715 -59.20 28.98 -20.51
CA THR A 715 -59.68 30.35 -20.74
C THR A 715 -59.55 31.24 -19.52
N ALA A 716 -59.58 30.66 -18.31
CA ALA A 716 -59.39 31.35 -17.05
C ALA A 716 -58.92 30.39 -15.95
N ILE A 717 -58.19 30.91 -14.97
CA ILE A 717 -57.80 30.22 -13.73
C ILE A 717 -58.30 31.09 -12.57
N PRO A 718 -59.53 30.85 -12.07
CA PRO A 718 -60.18 31.76 -11.12
C PRO A 718 -59.56 31.71 -9.71
N ASP A 719 -59.07 30.54 -9.30
CA ASP A 719 -58.50 30.28 -7.98
C ASP A 719 -57.55 29.07 -8.04
N SER A 720 -57.00 28.65 -6.89
CA SER A 720 -56.02 27.56 -6.79
C SER A 720 -56.54 26.17 -7.16
N THR A 721 -57.85 25.96 -7.29
CA THR A 721 -58.48 24.65 -7.54
C THR A 721 -59.35 24.59 -8.79
N HIS A 722 -59.47 25.68 -9.56
CA HIS A 722 -60.36 25.72 -10.73
C HIS A 722 -59.66 26.15 -12.01
N ILE A 723 -60.06 25.52 -13.12
CA ILE A 723 -59.63 25.87 -14.47
C ILE A 723 -60.87 25.92 -15.36
N THR A 724 -61.09 27.01 -16.09
CA THR A 724 -62.23 27.13 -17.01
C THR A 724 -61.80 26.82 -18.44
N ILE A 725 -62.57 26.00 -19.16
CA ILE A 725 -62.28 25.66 -20.56
C ILE A 725 -63.39 26.07 -21.52
N GLN A 726 -63.02 26.36 -22.78
CA GLN A 726 -63.95 26.86 -23.81
C GLN A 726 -64.94 25.83 -24.38
N VAL A 727 -64.85 24.56 -23.97
CA VAL A 727 -65.69 23.46 -24.50
C VAL A 727 -66.35 22.74 -23.33
N ALA A 728 -67.58 22.25 -23.54
CA ALA A 728 -68.24 21.36 -22.60
C ALA A 728 -67.60 19.97 -22.67
N ILE A 729 -67.03 19.49 -21.56
CA ILE A 729 -66.34 18.20 -21.50
C ILE A 729 -66.82 17.42 -20.27
N SER A 730 -67.12 16.13 -20.47
CA SER A 730 -67.42 15.20 -19.36
C SER A 730 -66.13 14.61 -18.79
N TYR A 731 -66.06 14.51 -17.46
CA TYR A 731 -64.95 13.90 -16.73
C TYR A 731 -65.41 13.30 -15.42
N VAL A 732 -64.66 12.32 -14.90
CA VAL A 732 -64.90 11.70 -13.59
C VAL A 732 -63.90 12.21 -12.56
N SER A 733 -64.22 12.11 -11.27
CA SER A 733 -63.24 12.35 -10.20
C SER A 733 -62.06 11.40 -10.33
N GLY A 734 -60.84 11.92 -10.18
CA GLY A 734 -59.60 11.17 -10.34
C GLY A 734 -59.07 11.11 -11.77
N ALA A 735 -59.71 11.79 -12.72
CA ALA A 735 -59.21 11.91 -14.09
C ALA A 735 -57.94 12.76 -14.13
N THR A 736 -56.98 12.38 -14.97
CA THR A 736 -55.70 13.07 -15.08
C THR A 736 -55.83 14.24 -16.05
N VAL A 737 -55.42 15.44 -15.63
CA VAL A 737 -55.40 16.66 -16.46
C VAL A 737 -53.96 17.11 -16.63
N VAL A 738 -53.54 17.30 -17.89
CA VAL A 738 -52.17 17.69 -18.24
C VAL A 738 -52.14 18.69 -19.38
N ARG A 739 -51.07 19.49 -19.44
CA ARG A 739 -50.78 20.31 -20.62
C ARG A 739 -50.41 19.43 -21.79
N CYS A 740 -50.74 19.88 -22.99
CA CYS A 740 -50.49 19.19 -24.25
C CYS A 740 -50.38 20.21 -25.39
N ASP A 741 -49.91 19.76 -26.56
CA ASP A 741 -49.82 20.57 -27.77
C ASP A 741 -51.08 20.39 -28.62
N ASN A 742 -51.44 21.40 -29.42
CA ASN A 742 -52.61 21.32 -30.31
C ASN A 742 -52.27 20.79 -31.71
N GLY A 743 -50.98 20.52 -31.97
CA GLY A 743 -50.47 20.02 -33.25
C GLY A 743 -50.34 21.07 -34.36
N THR A 744 -50.57 22.36 -34.08
CA THR A 744 -50.42 23.48 -35.05
C THR A 744 -49.69 24.69 -34.47
N THR A 745 -50.36 25.50 -33.64
CA THR A 745 -49.87 26.79 -33.14
C THR A 745 -49.33 26.74 -31.71
N ASN A 746 -49.77 25.76 -30.91
CA ASN A 746 -49.30 25.55 -29.54
C ASN A 746 -48.41 24.31 -29.52
N THR A 747 -47.10 24.54 -29.56
CA THR A 747 -46.02 23.53 -29.50
C THR A 747 -45.16 23.71 -28.25
N PHE A 748 -45.71 24.36 -27.22
CA PHE A 748 -44.97 24.69 -26.00
C PHE A 748 -44.40 23.45 -25.33
N LEU A 749 -45.18 22.36 -25.25
CA LEU A 749 -44.76 21.15 -24.56
C LEU A 749 -43.63 20.47 -25.33
N LEU A 750 -43.78 20.27 -26.64
CA LEU A 750 -42.71 19.76 -27.49
C LEU A 750 -41.45 20.63 -27.42
N ASN A 751 -41.60 21.95 -27.46
CA ASN A 751 -40.48 22.88 -27.36
C ASN A 751 -39.78 22.81 -25.99
N TRP A 752 -40.51 22.49 -24.92
CA TRP A 752 -39.93 22.22 -23.62
C TRP A 752 -39.21 20.86 -23.60
N CYS A 753 -39.85 19.79 -24.07
CA CYS A 753 -39.29 18.42 -24.09
C CYS A 753 -38.02 18.32 -24.94
N LYS A 754 -37.93 19.02 -26.08
CA LYS A 754 -36.71 18.99 -26.92
C LYS A 754 -35.52 19.72 -26.31
N ASN A 755 -35.74 20.56 -25.30
CA ASN A 755 -34.69 21.35 -24.63
C ASN A 755 -34.37 20.85 -23.21
N ASN A 756 -35.22 20.00 -22.62
CA ASN A 756 -35.09 19.50 -21.25
C ASN A 756 -35.02 17.98 -21.23
N VAL A 757 -34.07 17.45 -20.47
CA VAL A 757 -33.90 16.00 -20.28
C VAL A 757 -34.91 15.51 -19.24
N ALA A 758 -35.53 14.36 -19.47
CA ALA A 758 -36.46 13.76 -18.52
C ALA A 758 -35.75 13.45 -17.18
N PRO A 759 -36.40 13.67 -16.02
CA PRO A 759 -35.81 13.36 -14.73
C PRO A 759 -35.36 11.89 -14.63
N GLY A 760 -34.12 11.66 -14.18
CA GLY A 760 -33.54 10.33 -14.07
C GLY A 760 -33.16 9.65 -15.40
N TYR A 761 -33.34 10.32 -16.54
CA TYR A 761 -32.97 9.78 -17.85
C TYR A 761 -31.47 9.98 -18.13
N GLU A 762 -30.75 8.87 -18.24
CA GLU A 762 -29.29 8.85 -18.43
C GLU A 762 -28.86 9.05 -19.90
N GLY A 763 -29.80 9.06 -20.85
CA GLY A 763 -29.50 9.21 -22.28
C GLY A 763 -28.92 7.95 -22.94
N TYR A 764 -28.99 7.92 -24.27
CA TYR A 764 -28.31 6.91 -25.07
C TYR A 764 -26.79 7.10 -25.00
N GLN A 765 -26.02 6.02 -24.91
CA GLN A 765 -24.56 6.09 -24.75
C GLN A 765 -23.87 5.58 -26.01
N LEU A 766 -22.99 6.40 -26.59
CA LEU A 766 -22.07 6.02 -27.64
C LEU A 766 -20.66 5.86 -27.06
N HIS A 767 -20.10 4.67 -27.22
CA HIS A 767 -18.72 4.35 -26.91
C HIS A 767 -17.99 4.14 -28.22
N TYR A 768 -16.93 4.88 -28.48
CA TYR A 768 -16.25 4.82 -29.77
C TYR A 768 -14.73 4.86 -29.64
N LYS A 769 -14.05 4.18 -30.57
CA LYS A 769 -12.58 4.08 -30.61
C LYS A 769 -12.01 5.12 -31.57
N LEU A 770 -11.18 6.01 -31.03
CA LEU A 770 -10.46 7.05 -31.76
C LEU A 770 -9.58 6.46 -32.86
N GLN A 771 -9.35 7.25 -33.91
CA GLN A 771 -8.47 6.88 -35.01
C GLN A 771 -7.00 6.91 -34.59
N ASN A 772 -6.63 7.92 -33.79
CA ASN A 772 -5.34 8.05 -33.13
C ASN A 772 -5.57 8.24 -31.61
N PRO A 773 -4.67 7.73 -30.75
CA PRO A 773 -4.82 7.92 -29.32
C PRO A 773 -4.62 9.39 -28.96
N GLU A 774 -5.41 9.88 -28.00
CA GLU A 774 -5.10 11.13 -27.34
C GLU A 774 -4.00 10.89 -26.29
N PRO A 775 -2.91 11.69 -26.30
CA PRO A 775 -1.93 11.62 -25.23
C PRO A 775 -2.58 12.05 -23.92
N THR A 776 -2.25 11.36 -22.82
CA THR A 776 -2.63 11.84 -21.50
C THR A 776 -1.83 13.10 -21.19
N THR A 777 -2.49 14.24 -21.09
CA THR A 777 -1.93 15.46 -20.48
C THR A 777 -2.51 15.62 -19.08
N ASN A 778 -1.83 16.34 -18.17
CA ASN A 778 -2.32 16.63 -16.80
C ASN A 778 -3.75 17.22 -16.74
N ILE A 779 -4.32 17.67 -17.86
CA ILE A 779 -5.67 18.24 -17.95
C ILE A 779 -6.77 17.15 -18.05
N ASN A 780 -6.46 15.97 -18.60
CA ASN A 780 -7.44 14.88 -18.80
C ASN A 780 -7.43 13.84 -17.66
N CYS A 781 -6.48 13.97 -16.73
CA CYS A 781 -6.34 13.10 -15.58
C CYS A 781 -6.03 14.00 -14.38
N HIS A 782 -7.03 14.25 -13.54
CA HIS A 782 -6.81 14.99 -12.31
C HIS A 782 -6.17 14.05 -11.29
N VAL A 783 -4.95 14.40 -10.88
CA VAL A 783 -4.27 13.80 -9.74
C VAL A 783 -4.72 14.57 -8.49
N HIS A 784 -5.42 13.88 -7.60
CA HIS A 784 -5.71 14.37 -6.25
C HIS A 784 -4.72 13.80 -5.26
N ASP A 785 -4.45 14.56 -4.19
CA ASP A 785 -3.57 14.24 -3.05
C ASP A 785 -2.05 14.19 -3.34
N ASP A 786 -1.28 13.83 -2.29
CA ASP A 786 0.18 13.76 -2.31
C ASP A 786 0.70 12.62 -3.19
N ILE A 787 1.85 12.85 -3.84
CA ILE A 787 2.58 11.82 -4.60
C ILE A 787 2.84 10.61 -3.68
N PRO A 788 2.32 9.41 -4.00
CA PRO A 788 2.64 8.22 -3.22
C PRO A 788 4.14 7.98 -3.23
N LYS A 789 4.71 7.89 -2.04
CA LYS A 789 6.08 7.53 -1.77
C LYS A 789 6.08 6.21 -1.01
N PHE A 790 7.22 5.55 -1.04
CA PHE A 790 7.49 4.45 -0.13
C PHE A 790 8.54 4.92 0.86
N ASP A 791 8.25 4.75 2.15
CA ASP A 791 9.12 5.20 3.23
C ASP A 791 9.89 4.05 3.86
N VAL A 792 10.87 4.42 4.68
CA VAL A 792 11.55 3.50 5.61
C VAL A 792 10.54 2.95 6.60
N GLY A 793 10.12 1.71 6.40
CA GLY A 793 9.10 1.08 7.22
C GLY A 793 8.27 0.06 6.43
N ASP A 794 7.12 -0.30 7.00
CA ASP A 794 6.15 -1.14 6.31
C ASP A 794 5.27 -0.27 5.42
N ASN A 795 5.16 -0.59 4.13
CA ASN A 795 4.31 0.14 3.19
C ASN A 795 3.17 -0.77 2.72
N TYR A 796 1.95 -0.33 2.97
CA TYR A 796 0.72 -1.06 2.72
C TYR A 796 0.05 -0.47 1.47
N LEU A 797 0.13 -1.21 0.37
CA LEU A 797 -0.44 -0.79 -0.90
C LEU A 797 -1.88 -1.28 -1.06
N CYS A 798 -2.80 -0.34 -1.27
CA CYS A 798 -4.20 -0.61 -1.58
C CYS A 798 -4.53 -0.04 -2.96
N LEU A 799 -5.20 -0.84 -3.77
CA LEU A 799 -5.62 -0.45 -5.12
C LEU A 799 -7.11 -0.58 -5.27
N ASP A 800 -7.75 0.39 -5.88
CA ASP A 800 -9.19 0.32 -6.08
C ASP A 800 -9.63 1.30 -7.18
N SER A 801 -10.93 1.34 -7.49
CA SER A 801 -11.52 2.16 -8.56
C SER A 801 -12.79 2.88 -8.12
N GLY A 802 -13.19 3.92 -8.82
CA GLY A 802 -14.49 4.57 -8.62
C GLY A 802 -14.53 5.49 -7.41
N ILE A 803 -13.40 6.01 -6.95
CA ILE A 803 -13.42 7.07 -5.94
C ILE A 803 -13.74 8.41 -6.61
N VAL A 804 -14.55 9.23 -5.96
CA VAL A 804 -14.79 10.63 -6.32
C VAL A 804 -14.40 11.46 -5.11
N LEU A 805 -13.61 12.51 -5.34
CA LEU A 805 -13.15 13.41 -4.28
C LEU A 805 -13.70 14.81 -4.50
N GLY A 806 -14.18 15.42 -3.42
CA GLY A 806 -14.55 16.82 -3.37
C GLY A 806 -15.75 17.22 -4.25
N GLU A 807 -16.67 16.31 -4.57
CA GLU A 807 -17.86 16.67 -5.34
C GLU A 807 -18.70 17.69 -4.57
N VAL A 808 -19.02 18.83 -5.20
CA VAL A 808 -19.90 19.85 -4.60
C VAL A 808 -21.31 19.27 -4.45
N ALA A 809 -21.77 19.20 -3.21
CA ALA A 809 -23.06 18.63 -2.85
C ALA A 809 -24.18 19.67 -2.87
N ASN A 810 -25.39 19.23 -3.23
CA ASN A 810 -26.61 20.06 -3.21
C ASN A 810 -27.69 19.43 -2.30
N PRO A 811 -27.59 19.58 -0.97
CA PRO A 811 -28.57 19.02 -0.05
C PRO A 811 -29.95 19.67 -0.18
N SER A 812 -31.01 18.88 -0.08
CA SER A 812 -32.42 19.30 -0.22
C SER A 812 -33.15 19.21 1.12
N LEU A 813 -34.00 20.20 1.42
CA LEU A 813 -34.82 20.18 2.64
C LEU A 813 -35.97 19.19 2.49
N GLY A 814 -36.02 18.18 3.35
CA GLY A 814 -37.11 17.21 3.40
C GLY A 814 -38.24 17.64 4.34
N ASN A 815 -39.38 16.94 4.25
CA ASN A 815 -40.61 17.23 5.00
C ASN A 815 -40.48 17.17 6.54
N ASN A 816 -39.40 16.56 7.05
CA ASN A 816 -39.15 16.35 8.49
C ASN A 816 -38.17 17.37 9.10
N ASN A 817 -38.01 18.56 8.49
CA ASN A 817 -37.01 19.56 8.91
C ASN A 817 -35.59 18.99 9.01
N SER A 818 -35.18 18.21 8.01
CA SER A 818 -33.80 17.74 7.85
C SER A 818 -33.37 17.95 6.41
N TYR A 819 -32.09 18.25 6.22
CA TYR A 819 -31.49 18.37 4.89
C TYR A 819 -30.93 17.02 4.47
N TYR A 820 -31.24 16.58 3.26
CA TYR A 820 -30.86 15.28 2.72
C TYR A 820 -29.90 15.45 1.55
N LEU A 821 -28.91 14.57 1.44
CA LEU A 821 -28.04 14.45 0.29
C LEU A 821 -27.97 12.99 -0.16
N ASN A 822 -27.94 12.80 -1.47
CA ASN A 822 -28.00 11.53 -2.17
C ASN A 822 -29.29 10.72 -1.93
N ASP A 823 -30.40 11.40 -1.66
CA ASP A 823 -31.73 10.81 -1.45
C ASP A 823 -32.61 10.98 -2.71
N THR A 824 -33.24 9.89 -3.15
CA THR A 824 -34.10 9.84 -4.35
C THR A 824 -35.49 10.41 -4.10
N LEU A 825 -36.00 10.36 -2.87
CA LEU A 825 -37.32 10.90 -2.51
C LEU A 825 -37.31 12.44 -2.52
N PHE A 826 -36.22 13.06 -2.08
CA PHE A 826 -36.05 14.52 -2.06
C PHE A 826 -35.21 15.06 -3.22
N ASN A 827 -34.92 14.20 -4.21
CA ASN A 827 -34.22 14.51 -5.45
C ASN A 827 -32.93 15.32 -5.24
N SER A 828 -32.05 14.81 -4.38
CA SER A 828 -30.74 15.41 -4.10
C SER A 828 -29.58 14.48 -4.50
N PRO A 829 -29.56 13.88 -5.72
CA PRO A 829 -28.56 12.88 -6.08
C PRO A 829 -27.16 13.48 -6.20
N LEU A 830 -26.14 12.70 -5.83
CA LEU A 830 -24.77 12.93 -6.29
C LEU A 830 -24.63 12.50 -7.77
N LYS A 831 -23.53 12.88 -8.41
CA LYS A 831 -23.29 12.66 -9.85
C LYS A 831 -23.34 11.20 -10.28
N TYR A 832 -22.89 10.29 -9.41
CA TYR A 832 -22.89 8.86 -9.66
C TYR A 832 -23.66 8.15 -8.55
N LYS A 833 -24.22 6.97 -8.85
CA LYS A 833 -24.83 6.13 -7.81
C LYS A 833 -23.75 5.78 -6.79
N VAL A 834 -24.06 5.94 -5.52
CA VAL A 834 -23.08 5.80 -4.44
C VAL A 834 -23.09 4.38 -3.88
N GLU A 835 -21.92 3.75 -3.80
CA GLU A 835 -21.73 2.54 -3.00
C GLU A 835 -21.60 2.88 -1.51
N SER A 836 -20.76 3.85 -1.21
CA SER A 836 -20.56 4.36 0.16
C SER A 836 -20.05 5.78 0.14
N ILE A 837 -20.55 6.61 1.04
CA ILE A 837 -20.08 7.97 1.27
C ILE A 837 -18.87 7.88 2.20
N ASN A 838 -17.72 8.42 1.81
CA ASN A 838 -16.53 8.34 2.64
C ASN A 838 -16.52 9.50 3.63
N ASN A 839 -16.49 10.73 3.13
CA ASN A 839 -16.35 11.95 3.92
C ASN A 839 -17.24 13.07 3.39
N VAL A 840 -17.60 13.99 4.26
CA VAL A 840 -18.31 15.22 3.90
C VAL A 840 -17.57 16.39 4.53
N TYR A 841 -17.30 17.42 3.74
CA TYR A 841 -16.64 18.63 4.20
C TYR A 841 -17.59 19.81 4.12
N ARG A 842 -17.55 20.68 5.13
CA ARG A 842 -18.21 21.97 5.20
C ARG A 842 -17.14 23.05 5.14
N ASN A 843 -17.14 23.86 4.08
CA ASN A 843 -16.11 24.89 3.84
C ASN A 843 -14.68 24.33 3.95
N LEU A 844 -14.42 23.19 3.28
CA LEU A 844 -13.14 22.47 3.26
C LEU A 844 -12.71 21.85 4.61
N SER A 845 -13.54 21.94 5.65
CA SER A 845 -13.30 21.28 6.94
C SER A 845 -14.19 20.05 7.06
N LEU A 846 -13.66 18.94 7.58
CA LEU A 846 -14.42 17.71 7.76
C LEU A 846 -15.64 17.97 8.66
N ASP A 847 -16.84 17.63 8.17
CA ASP A 847 -18.09 17.70 8.92
C ASP A 847 -18.38 16.34 9.53
N SER A 848 -18.79 16.31 10.80
CA SER A 848 -19.16 15.08 11.51
C SER A 848 -20.58 15.16 12.08
N LYS A 849 -21.36 16.20 11.73
CA LYS A 849 -22.67 16.49 12.33
C LYS A 849 -23.86 16.01 11.49
N TYR A 850 -23.62 15.05 10.59
CA TYR A 850 -24.64 14.39 9.78
C TYR A 850 -24.90 12.97 10.26
N ASN A 851 -26.12 12.50 10.03
CA ASN A 851 -26.48 11.10 10.17
C ASN A 851 -26.27 10.41 8.83
N ARG A 852 -25.54 9.31 8.84
CA ARG A 852 -25.47 8.41 7.69
C ARG A 852 -26.59 7.38 7.78
N SER A 853 -27.23 7.09 6.66
CA SER A 853 -28.24 6.05 6.58
C SER A 853 -28.02 5.26 5.30
N GLY A 854 -27.79 3.95 5.42
CA GLY A 854 -27.37 3.13 4.29
C GLY A 854 -27.68 1.65 4.41
N TYR A 855 -27.90 1.05 3.25
CA TYR A 855 -27.99 -0.37 2.86
C TYR A 855 -29.35 -1.00 2.49
N ASP A 856 -30.51 -0.61 3.05
CA ASP A 856 -31.78 -1.33 2.72
C ASP A 856 -33.07 -0.49 2.67
N THR A 857 -32.99 0.85 2.72
CA THR A 857 -34.21 1.69 2.72
C THR A 857 -34.79 1.95 1.32
N GLY A 858 -34.04 1.65 0.25
CA GLY A 858 -34.41 1.99 -1.14
C GLY A 858 -34.42 3.49 -1.46
N ARG A 859 -33.97 4.34 -0.52
CA ARG A 859 -34.03 5.81 -0.62
C ARG A 859 -32.75 6.46 -1.15
N GLY A 860 -31.60 5.80 -1.05
CA GLY A 860 -30.35 6.35 -1.56
C GLY A 860 -30.28 6.29 -3.08
N TYR A 861 -29.67 7.28 -3.72
CA TYR A 861 -29.24 7.17 -5.12
C TYR A 861 -27.99 6.29 -5.17
N GLY A 862 -28.20 4.97 -5.12
CA GLY A 862 -27.19 3.97 -4.79
C GLY A 862 -27.56 3.25 -3.49
N ARG A 863 -26.61 3.10 -2.57
CA ARG A 863 -26.75 2.34 -1.32
C ARG A 863 -26.84 3.22 -0.07
N GLU A 864 -26.29 4.43 -0.10
CA GLU A 864 -26.22 5.33 1.05
C GLU A 864 -26.76 6.72 0.74
N PHE A 865 -27.28 7.38 1.76
CA PHE A 865 -27.59 8.81 1.77
C PHE A 865 -27.25 9.39 3.14
N ILE A 866 -27.20 10.72 3.24
CA ILE A 866 -26.98 11.41 4.53
C ILE A 866 -28.09 12.41 4.82
N ALA A 867 -28.31 12.66 6.10
CA ALA A 867 -29.25 13.64 6.58
C ALA A 867 -28.65 14.51 7.69
N TRP A 868 -28.81 15.82 7.59
CA TRP A 868 -28.53 16.77 8.66
C TRP A 868 -29.83 17.20 9.34
N PRO A 869 -29.94 17.08 10.67
CA PRO A 869 -30.93 17.84 11.42
C PRO A 869 -30.76 19.33 11.13
N THR A 870 -31.85 20.10 11.04
CA THR A 870 -31.80 21.54 10.71
C THR A 870 -30.82 22.33 11.58
N ALA A 871 -30.67 21.97 12.87
CA ALA A 871 -29.75 22.64 13.78
C ALA A 871 -28.25 22.45 13.43
N ASN A 872 -27.93 21.41 12.67
CA ASN A 872 -26.55 21.05 12.30
C ASN A 872 -26.20 21.48 10.86
N PHE A 873 -27.19 21.84 10.05
CA PHE A 873 -27.00 22.26 8.67
C PHE A 873 -26.75 23.77 8.57
N ASP A 874 -25.77 24.17 7.76
CA ASP A 874 -25.48 25.58 7.47
C ASP A 874 -25.73 25.87 5.99
N SER A 875 -26.85 26.54 5.70
CA SER A 875 -27.24 26.89 4.34
C SER A 875 -26.32 27.91 3.66
N SER A 876 -25.40 28.55 4.41
CA SER A 876 -24.40 29.47 3.84
C SER A 876 -23.07 28.80 3.48
N ALA A 877 -22.86 27.55 3.91
CA ALA A 877 -21.62 26.82 3.67
C ALA A 877 -21.66 26.05 2.34
N THR A 878 -20.48 25.89 1.73
CA THR A 878 -20.31 24.95 0.63
C THR A 878 -19.99 23.57 1.19
N TYR A 879 -20.75 22.57 0.77
CA TYR A 879 -20.52 21.18 1.13
C TYR A 879 -19.85 20.44 -0.02
N THR A 880 -18.80 19.68 0.27
CA THR A 880 -18.17 18.76 -0.69
C THR A 880 -18.14 17.34 -0.13
N VAL A 881 -18.18 16.35 -0.99
CA VAL A 881 -18.31 14.95 -0.57
C VAL A 881 -17.33 14.05 -1.33
N ASP A 882 -16.65 13.21 -0.56
CA ASP A 882 -15.86 12.09 -1.09
C ASP A 882 -16.72 10.83 -1.00
N TYR A 883 -16.78 10.06 -2.07
CA TYR A 883 -17.60 8.84 -2.09
C TYR A 883 -17.09 7.82 -3.10
N LYS A 884 -17.50 6.58 -2.87
CA LYS A 884 -17.27 5.44 -3.74
C LYS A 884 -18.45 5.27 -4.70
N ILE A 885 -18.18 5.23 -6.00
CA ILE A 885 -19.16 4.92 -7.04
C ILE A 885 -19.61 3.47 -6.89
N LEU A 886 -20.90 3.20 -7.15
CA LEU A 886 -21.48 1.86 -7.16
C LEU A 886 -20.66 0.91 -8.04
N ALA A 887 -20.24 -0.23 -7.47
CA ALA A 887 -19.36 -1.18 -8.14
C ALA A 887 -19.83 -1.62 -9.53
N THR A 888 -21.15 -1.68 -9.78
CA THR A 888 -21.71 -2.03 -11.10
C THR A 888 -21.49 -0.95 -12.17
N GLN A 889 -21.16 0.29 -11.77
CA GLN A 889 -20.84 1.41 -12.65
C GLN A 889 -19.32 1.67 -12.77
N ALA A 890 -18.54 1.34 -11.73
CA ALA A 890 -17.09 1.53 -11.69
C ALA A 890 -16.34 0.26 -11.23
N PRO A 891 -16.45 -0.85 -11.97
CA PRO A 891 -15.93 -2.13 -11.55
C PRO A 891 -14.40 -2.18 -11.59
N GLN A 892 -13.84 -3.03 -10.74
CA GLN A 892 -12.43 -3.35 -10.61
C GLN A 892 -12.00 -4.35 -11.69
N ILE A 893 -11.83 -3.89 -12.93
CA ILE A 893 -11.68 -4.79 -14.11
C ILE A 893 -10.36 -4.64 -14.87
N GLY A 894 -9.62 -3.55 -14.69
CA GLY A 894 -8.30 -3.36 -15.30
C GLY A 894 -7.18 -4.09 -14.57
N THR A 895 -5.94 -3.96 -15.03
CA THR A 895 -4.76 -4.42 -14.27
C THR A 895 -3.95 -3.23 -13.79
N ILE A 896 -3.34 -3.36 -12.62
CA ILE A 896 -2.44 -2.36 -12.08
C ILE A 896 -1.16 -3.09 -11.69
N SER A 897 -0.02 -2.53 -12.07
CA SER A 897 1.28 -3.02 -11.65
C SER A 897 2.11 -1.87 -11.07
N CYS A 898 3.02 -2.22 -10.17
CA CYS A 898 3.93 -1.27 -9.54
C CYS A 898 5.37 -1.75 -9.70
N SER A 899 6.24 -0.83 -10.08
CA SER A 899 7.68 -1.01 -10.08
C SER A 899 8.34 0.10 -9.27
N TYR A 900 9.35 -0.24 -8.49
CA TYR A 900 10.14 0.73 -7.73
C TYR A 900 11.60 0.27 -7.65
N GLY A 901 12.52 1.23 -7.55
CA GLY A 901 13.93 0.97 -7.27
C GLY A 901 14.19 1.02 -5.76
N GLN A 902 14.97 0.09 -5.22
CA GLN A 902 15.54 0.22 -3.87
C GLN A 902 16.90 0.92 -3.96
N ASP A 903 17.15 1.95 -3.14
CA ASP A 903 18.48 2.58 -3.04
C ASP A 903 19.37 1.81 -2.07
N ILE A 904 19.81 0.65 -2.54
CA ILE A 904 20.73 -0.23 -1.82
C ILE A 904 22.12 0.40 -1.69
N ALA A 905 22.46 1.37 -2.54
CA ALA A 905 23.71 2.10 -2.49
C ALA A 905 23.84 2.96 -1.23
N SER A 906 22.76 3.61 -0.78
CA SER A 906 22.77 4.42 0.46
C SER A 906 22.99 3.58 1.71
N SER A 907 22.27 2.46 1.86
CA SER A 907 22.41 1.55 3.02
C SER A 907 23.79 0.90 3.06
N ILE A 908 24.40 0.64 1.90
CA ILE A 908 25.75 0.10 1.82
C ILE A 908 26.81 1.16 2.11
N ASN A 909 26.58 2.42 1.74
CA ASN A 909 27.45 3.52 2.16
C ASN A 909 27.40 3.72 3.68
N ASP A 910 26.22 3.63 4.30
CA ASP A 910 26.06 3.69 5.75
C ASP A 910 26.81 2.51 6.43
N ILE A 911 26.72 1.29 5.89
CA ILE A 911 27.50 0.13 6.37
C ILE A 911 29.01 0.34 6.16
N LYS A 912 29.43 0.89 5.01
CA LYS A 912 30.84 1.21 4.73
C LYS A 912 31.38 2.24 5.72
N GLU A 913 30.61 3.28 6.04
CA GLU A 913 30.96 4.26 7.04
C GLU A 913 31.01 3.65 8.45
N GLU A 914 30.07 2.78 8.81
CA GLU A 914 30.08 2.08 10.10
C GLU A 914 31.29 1.14 10.23
N ILE A 915 31.62 0.39 9.18
CA ILE A 915 32.81 -0.46 9.09
C ILE A 915 34.10 0.38 9.21
N ASN A 916 34.18 1.50 8.47
CA ASN A 916 35.32 2.42 8.56
C ASN A 916 35.42 3.06 9.95
N SER A 917 34.28 3.35 10.59
CA SER A 917 34.24 3.86 11.96
C SER A 917 34.71 2.82 12.97
N LYS A 918 34.40 1.53 12.76
CA LYS A 918 34.92 0.42 13.56
C LYS A 918 36.43 0.25 13.36
N GLN A 919 36.93 0.39 12.14
CA GLN A 919 38.37 0.41 11.88
C GLN A 919 39.08 1.57 12.60
N ALA A 920 38.47 2.75 12.62
CA ALA A 920 38.99 3.88 13.39
C ALA A 920 38.92 3.61 14.90
N HIS A 921 37.83 3.02 15.40
CA HIS A 921 37.68 2.62 16.79
C HIS A 921 38.73 1.58 17.22
N ASP A 922 38.98 0.55 16.41
CA ASP A 922 39.98 -0.49 16.71
C ASP A 922 41.41 0.07 16.64
N SER A 923 41.69 0.95 15.69
CA SER A 923 42.98 1.66 15.63
C SER A 923 43.17 2.62 16.82
N ILE A 924 42.09 3.23 17.32
CA ILE A 924 42.10 4.02 18.55
C ILE A 924 42.29 3.10 19.76
N LEU A 925 41.63 1.94 19.79
CA LEU A 925 41.78 0.95 20.86
C LEU A 925 43.21 0.43 20.93
N ASP A 926 43.86 0.15 19.80
CA ASP A 926 45.28 -0.20 19.72
C ASP A 926 46.16 0.92 20.28
N SER A 927 45.88 2.18 19.94
CA SER A 927 46.60 3.34 20.48
C SER A 927 46.39 3.52 22.00
N ILE A 928 45.18 3.23 22.49
CA ILE A 928 44.81 3.31 23.92
C ILE A 928 45.42 2.15 24.69
N VAL A 929 45.46 0.95 24.12
CA VAL A 929 46.15 -0.22 24.70
C VAL A 929 47.64 0.11 24.81
N ASP A 930 48.26 0.66 23.77
CA ASP A 930 49.65 1.12 23.80
C ASP A 930 49.88 2.20 24.87
N LEU A 931 48.95 3.15 25.04
CA LEU A 931 49.01 4.18 26.10
C LEU A 931 48.77 3.62 27.51
N SER A 932 47.90 2.62 27.66
CA SER A 932 47.52 2.00 28.95
C SER A 932 48.62 1.13 29.56
N LEU A 933 49.59 0.73 28.73
CA LEU A 933 50.85 0.10 29.12
C LEU A 933 51.82 1.09 29.79
N TYR A 934 51.53 2.40 29.78
CA TYR A 934 52.33 3.43 30.43
C TYR A 934 51.67 4.03 31.70
N GLU A 935 52.42 4.20 32.79
CA GLU A 935 52.04 5.10 33.91
C GLU A 935 52.71 6.48 33.74
N THR A 936 51.93 7.56 33.86
CA THR A 936 52.45 8.94 33.91
C THR A 936 52.69 9.37 35.35
N ASN A 937 53.91 9.17 35.85
CA ASN A 937 54.35 9.70 37.14
C ASN A 937 55.21 10.95 36.95
N SER A 938 54.74 12.07 37.52
CA SER A 938 55.52 13.32 37.60
C SER A 938 56.54 13.21 38.74
N LEU A 939 57.82 13.01 38.42
CA LEU A 939 58.88 12.96 39.43
C LEU A 939 59.13 14.35 40.05
N LEU A 940 58.89 14.47 41.36
CA LEU A 940 59.32 15.62 42.16
C LEU A 940 60.71 15.32 42.74
N VAL A 941 61.77 15.92 42.21
CA VAL A 941 63.14 15.76 42.74
C VAL A 941 63.54 17.02 43.52
N VAL A 942 63.82 16.87 44.81
CA VAL A 942 64.44 17.91 45.66
C VAL A 942 65.96 17.73 45.62
N TRP A 943 66.67 18.86 45.53
CA TRP A 943 68.09 18.99 45.20
C TRP A 943 69.04 18.60 46.35
N ASN A 944 70.20 18.04 45.98
CA ASN A 944 71.49 18.40 46.56
C ASN A 944 72.57 18.30 45.46
N CYS A 945 73.14 19.44 45.06
CA CYS A 945 74.20 19.55 44.05
C CYS A 945 75.53 19.86 44.73
N PHE A 946 76.65 19.22 44.33
CA PHE A 946 77.96 19.88 44.18
C PHE A 946 78.93 19.05 43.32
N LYS A 947 79.30 19.53 42.13
CA LYS A 947 80.61 20.13 41.76
C LYS A 947 80.67 20.34 40.24
N TYR A 948 81.18 21.49 39.83
CA TYR A 948 81.28 21.94 38.44
C TYR A 948 82.71 21.73 37.93
N ASP A 949 82.87 21.05 36.81
CA ASP A 949 84.04 21.08 35.95
C ASP A 949 83.56 21.58 34.59
N ASN A 950 84.40 22.40 33.93
CA ASN A 950 84.11 23.31 32.82
C ASN A 950 83.41 22.74 31.58
N ASN A 951 82.99 21.48 31.54
CA ASN A 951 82.10 20.97 30.49
C ASN A 951 81.02 19.95 30.93
N ASN A 952 80.93 19.53 32.21
CA ASN A 952 79.94 18.51 32.62
C ASN A 952 79.31 18.79 34.00
N VAL A 953 77.99 18.57 34.11
CA VAL A 953 77.23 18.56 35.38
C VAL A 953 76.84 17.12 35.69
N TYR A 954 77.24 16.61 36.86
CA TYR A 954 76.84 15.28 37.34
C TYR A 954 75.65 15.38 38.29
N ILE A 955 74.55 14.70 37.96
CA ILE A 955 73.36 14.57 38.82
C ILE A 955 73.28 13.11 39.27
N ASN A 956 73.31 12.87 40.58
CA ASN A 956 73.11 11.53 41.14
C ASN A 956 71.65 11.41 41.60
N THR A 957 70.89 10.49 41.00
CA THR A 957 69.48 10.22 41.34
C THR A 957 69.29 8.77 41.74
N PHE A 958 68.63 8.55 42.89
CA PHE A 958 68.23 7.23 43.38
C PHE A 958 66.71 7.08 43.25
N ILE A 959 66.23 6.00 42.62
CA ILE A 959 64.79 5.74 42.42
C ILE A 959 64.41 4.45 43.18
N PRO A 960 63.50 4.48 44.17
CA PRO A 960 63.06 3.28 44.86
C PRO A 960 61.83 2.65 44.16
N PHE A 961 62.06 1.51 43.48
CA PHE A 961 61.25 0.32 43.21
C PHE A 961 59.72 0.29 42.88
N ILE A 962 59.41 -0.67 41.98
CA ILE A 962 58.18 -1.49 41.73
C ILE A 962 56.93 -0.80 41.15
N SER A 963 56.73 -0.93 39.83
CA SER A 963 55.41 -0.91 39.16
C SER A 963 55.45 -1.79 37.90
N ILE A 964 54.33 -2.45 37.58
CA ILE A 964 54.16 -3.49 36.54
C ILE A 964 53.90 -2.88 35.14
N LYS A 965 53.86 -1.55 35.00
CA LYS A 965 53.63 -0.83 33.73
C LYS A 965 54.90 -0.08 33.27
N LYS A 966 55.12 0.07 31.95
CA LYS A 966 56.23 0.87 31.38
C LYS A 966 56.06 2.34 31.81
N VAL A 967 57.14 3.11 31.94
CA VAL A 967 57.05 4.53 32.37
C VAL A 967 57.51 5.41 31.22
N ASN A 968 56.78 6.50 30.96
CA ASN A 968 57.18 7.52 29.99
C ASN A 968 57.86 8.67 30.76
N PRO A 969 59.21 8.76 30.81
CA PRO A 969 59.87 9.77 31.64
C PRO A 969 59.65 11.17 31.06
N SER A 970 58.86 11.99 31.76
CA SER A 970 58.77 13.43 31.50
C SER A 970 59.50 14.20 32.60
N ILE A 971 60.61 14.85 32.24
CA ILE A 971 61.34 15.71 33.18
C ILE A 971 60.66 17.07 33.20
N THR A 972 59.89 17.36 34.25
CA THR A 972 59.33 18.70 34.49
C THR A 972 60.22 19.48 35.45
N ILE A 973 60.99 20.45 34.93
CA ILE A 973 61.79 21.35 35.76
C ILE A 973 60.86 22.43 36.34
N LYS A 974 60.31 22.23 37.54
CA LYS A 974 59.29 23.13 38.13
C LYS A 974 59.83 24.47 38.64
N SER A 975 61.13 24.64 38.77
CA SER A 975 61.74 25.91 39.16
C SER A 975 63.25 25.83 38.99
N TYR A 976 63.84 26.82 38.35
CA TYR A 976 65.25 27.13 38.59
C TYR A 976 65.31 28.55 39.19
N GLN A 977 66.05 28.71 40.28
CA GLN A 977 66.49 30.04 40.70
C GLN A 977 67.82 30.29 40.02
N ILE A 978 67.90 31.31 39.16
CA ILE A 978 69.13 31.59 38.45
C ILE A 978 70.22 32.26 39.29
N VAL A 979 70.06 32.64 40.56
CA VAL A 979 71.05 33.42 41.36
C VAL A 979 72.09 34.18 40.49
N SER A 980 71.60 35.13 39.67
CA SER A 980 72.45 35.76 38.65
C SER A 980 73.20 36.93 39.27
N GLY A 981 74.48 36.71 39.54
CA GLY A 981 75.55 37.69 39.39
C GLY A 981 75.71 38.79 40.45
N SER A 982 76.94 39.30 40.58
CA SER A 982 77.35 40.40 39.70
C SER A 982 77.92 39.78 38.42
N VAL A 983 77.19 39.63 37.30
CA VAL A 983 76.63 40.59 36.33
C VAL A 983 77.71 41.17 35.41
N ASP A 984 77.63 40.84 34.11
CA ASP A 984 77.29 41.85 33.11
C ASP A 984 76.53 41.27 31.91
N TYR A 985 75.54 42.04 31.46
CA TYR A 985 74.41 41.64 30.63
C TYR A 985 74.75 41.66 29.13
N THR A 986 74.37 40.62 28.37
CA THR A 986 73.78 40.67 26.99
C THR A 986 73.81 39.34 26.20
N SER A 987 74.48 38.30 26.69
CA SER A 987 74.68 37.07 25.89
C SER A 987 73.51 36.09 25.97
N LYS A 988 72.78 35.95 24.86
CA LYS A 988 71.86 34.84 24.58
C LYS A 988 72.63 33.52 24.67
N PHE A 989 72.04 32.49 25.25
CA PHE A 989 72.57 31.13 25.12
C PHE A 989 71.53 30.21 24.48
N THR A 990 72.04 29.25 23.72
CA THR A 990 71.23 28.34 22.92
C THR A 990 71.42 26.94 23.46
N LEU A 991 70.32 26.28 23.84
CA LEU A 991 70.32 24.88 24.23
C LEU A 991 69.37 24.13 23.29
N ASN A 992 69.88 23.16 22.54
CA ASN A 992 69.10 22.39 21.55
C ASN A 992 68.19 23.28 20.68
N ASN A 993 68.78 24.34 20.11
CA ASN A 993 68.13 25.31 19.22
C ASN A 993 67.04 26.20 19.84
N ILE A 994 66.88 26.23 21.16
CA ILE A 994 66.00 27.18 21.87
C ILE A 994 66.85 28.37 22.35
N THR A 995 66.48 29.59 21.95
CA THR A 995 67.15 30.82 22.37
C THR A 995 66.36 31.48 23.49
N VAL A 996 66.96 31.60 24.68
CA VAL A 996 66.32 32.22 25.84
C VAL A 996 66.85 33.64 26.04
N SER A 997 65.95 34.60 26.23
CA SER A 997 66.27 35.96 26.67
C SER A 997 65.44 36.34 27.90
N LYS A 998 65.90 37.32 28.69
CA LYS A 998 65.25 37.72 29.96
C LYS A 998 63.82 38.25 29.77
N SER A 999 63.42 38.60 28.55
CA SER A 999 62.13 39.25 28.23
C SER A 999 61.11 38.31 27.56
N GLY A 1000 61.46 37.04 27.36
CA GLY A 1000 60.63 36.06 26.65
C GLY A 1000 61.46 34.95 26.02
N PHE A 1001 60.85 33.77 25.92
CA PHE A 1001 61.37 32.61 25.20
C PHE A 1001 60.74 32.60 23.81
N PHE A 1002 61.55 32.46 22.75
CA PHE A 1002 61.06 32.26 21.39
C PHE A 1002 61.33 30.81 21.00
N VAL A 1003 60.28 30.06 20.66
CA VAL A 1003 60.40 28.74 20.05
C VAL A 1003 60.20 28.91 18.55
N ASN A 1004 61.27 28.73 17.77
CA ASN A 1004 61.17 28.72 16.31
C ASN A 1004 61.05 27.28 15.84
N PHE A 1005 59.92 26.92 15.22
CA PHE A 1005 59.76 25.63 14.56
C PHE A 1005 60.26 25.74 13.11
N LYS A 1006 61.28 24.95 12.75
CA LYS A 1006 61.65 24.75 11.35
C LYS A 1006 60.83 23.60 10.78
N THR A 1007 60.04 23.87 9.75
CA THR A 1007 59.49 22.85 8.84
C THR A 1007 60.44 22.66 7.66
N GLN A 1008 60.53 21.44 7.10
CA GLN A 1008 61.28 21.16 5.87
C GLN A 1008 60.50 21.53 4.60
N ASP A 1009 59.24 21.95 4.72
CA ASP A 1009 58.41 22.39 3.61
C ASP A 1009 58.46 23.91 3.45
N SER A 1010 59.01 24.39 2.32
CA SER A 1010 59.21 25.81 2.01
C SER A 1010 57.92 26.61 1.75
N THR A 1011 56.74 25.97 1.81
CA THR A 1011 55.45 26.61 1.47
C THR A 1011 54.66 27.11 2.68
N VAL A 1012 55.10 26.84 3.91
CA VAL A 1012 54.42 27.30 5.14
C VAL A 1012 54.93 28.68 5.56
N ILE A 1013 54.11 29.71 5.34
CA ILE A 1013 54.34 31.07 5.84
C ILE A 1013 54.30 31.05 7.38
N SER A 1014 55.37 31.55 8.00
CA SER A 1014 55.56 31.61 9.45
C SER A 1014 54.44 32.37 10.16
N LEU A 1015 53.67 31.70 11.03
CA LEU A 1015 52.82 32.36 12.02
C LEU A 1015 53.61 32.52 13.33
N ILE A 1016 53.78 33.76 13.78
CA ILE A 1016 54.37 34.10 15.09
C ILE A 1016 53.22 34.08 16.11
N ALA A 1017 53.19 33.07 16.99
CA ALA A 1017 52.26 33.05 18.12
C ALA A 1017 52.88 33.71 19.35
N ASN A 1018 52.23 34.76 19.88
CA ASN A 1018 52.59 35.39 21.15
C ASN A 1018 51.79 34.74 22.29
N GLY A 1019 52.47 34.11 23.26
CA GLY A 1019 51.85 33.59 24.49
C GLY A 1019 52.17 34.47 25.70
N PHE A 1020 51.19 34.67 26.60
CA PHE A 1020 51.37 35.38 27.87
C PHE A 1020 51.57 34.40 29.04
N TYR A 1021 52.45 34.77 29.98
CA TYR A 1021 52.72 34.02 31.20
C TYR A 1021 51.88 34.58 32.36
N SER A 1022 50.99 33.79 32.95
CA SER A 1022 50.31 34.14 34.20
C SER A 1022 50.01 32.91 35.06
N ASN A 1023 50.01 33.06 36.40
CA ASN A 1023 49.70 32.02 37.39
C ASN A 1023 50.52 30.71 37.27
N ASN A 1024 51.82 30.81 36.96
CA ASN A 1024 52.75 29.66 36.85
C ASN A 1024 52.27 28.55 35.89
N LYS A 1025 51.42 28.88 34.91
CA LYS A 1025 50.99 27.97 33.84
C LYS A 1025 51.20 28.64 32.48
N PHE A 1026 51.67 27.85 31.51
CA PHE A 1026 51.65 28.20 30.10
C PHE A 1026 50.33 27.70 29.50
N THR A 1027 49.69 28.47 28.63
CA THR A 1027 48.46 28.07 27.95
C THR A 1027 48.55 28.45 26.47
N TYR A 1028 48.20 27.52 25.58
CA TYR A 1028 48.09 27.70 24.13
C TYR A 1028 46.73 27.17 23.64
N ILE A 1029 46.28 27.64 22.48
CA ILE A 1029 45.06 27.18 21.78
C ILE A 1029 45.52 26.60 20.44
N ALA A 1030 45.17 25.34 20.16
CA ALA A 1030 45.45 24.63 18.91
C ALA A 1030 44.15 24.35 18.14
N ASP A 1031 44.22 24.23 16.81
CA ASP A 1031 43.07 23.87 15.97
C ASP A 1031 42.95 22.34 15.70
N CYS A 1032 41.88 21.97 15.02
CA CYS A 1032 41.28 20.63 14.96
C CYS A 1032 42.07 19.52 14.23
N ILE A 1033 43.39 19.67 14.03
CA ILE A 1033 44.25 18.59 13.51
C ILE A 1033 45.47 18.32 14.41
N GLY A 1034 45.39 18.66 15.70
CA GLY A 1034 46.30 18.14 16.71
C GLY A 1034 47.78 18.54 16.52
N ARG A 1035 48.02 19.77 16.06
CA ARG A 1035 49.37 20.38 16.10
C ARG A 1035 49.44 21.34 17.28
N VAL A 1036 50.37 21.07 18.20
CA VAL A 1036 50.78 21.99 19.27
C VAL A 1036 51.83 22.95 18.74
#